data_AF-B0XDL3-F1
#
_entry.id   AF-B0XDL3-F1
#
_cell.length_a   1.000
_cell.length_b   1.000
_cell.length_c   1.000
_cell.angle_alpha   90.00
_cell.angle_beta   90.00
_cell.angle_gamma   90.00
#
_symmetry.space_group_name_H-M   'P 1'
#
loop_
_entity.id
_entity.type
_entity.pdbx_description
1 polymer ?
#
loop_
_entity_poly.entity_id
_entity_poly.type
_entity_poly.pdbx_seq_one_letter_code
_entity_poly.pdbx_strand_id
1 'polypeptide(L)'
;MQSFTLFRIRVRIRTADTDAEQCEWLHMKCIGEIASVDLRKTLPRGEVIQTLTSMVKCTQKEAIEYVTSIDREGRAVVKCATFEICKKLKEDIENKVIRSTMTAKASPLKVTVLHKSEVAYQHLAMMLLGWFQDFLTKHSSFRSTFCRIVVEANVNYHLKQILSNDHKLWKSARTCWHRLLISGMLMEYENKKTLAVMFTKLYANLMQDFIRDDHYHSFSVVSLSVQLFTVPTIAHHLIAHDLAFFKLMHTFYSESIEKYVKNKQLQFAKNTSTMNVFKRASYILIDLKYLLSFKPEVWTQELRTGFLHGVQILIRLLKCMQGMDAVTRQLGQHMEYEPEWETAFTLHLKLSHLITLVLDWCSTDKVVLVKVYRMLLAALTEIKFVVSETKVEMKELADHSASCLMYDVASKPVSIHLPLTRFLAGLYVHFEKFDLTFDTVGTSSTDKPTPEQIIEPVLCTRTMISQVYAGMWRRNGYSLLNQLYFYRNVKCRFEMLDRDIVILQIGASLIESNEFLIHILSKFNLIEWTYDNFEPANTTNPEEDTTRQTINMVDELLELLIIIVGERYVPGIGMITEDDRIKKEIVQQLCIKPYSHSELNRALNEDTSSETGMENVIDEIATFEKPTRSDMKGVYKLKSQFFNWYNMYFYHFSKEDKSKSEEAQRKRCKEKNVLVCCPPPELPRLTQSFRGDSCPNEVPVQC
;
A
#
# COMPACT_ATOMS: atom_id res chain seq x y z
N MET A 1 14.16 42.55 -35.24
CA MET A 1 15.33 43.10 -35.94
C MET A 1 16.02 44.07 -34.98
N GLN A 2 17.35 43.97 -34.90
CA GLN A 2 18.31 44.79 -34.14
C GLN A 2 18.56 44.50 -32.64
N SER A 3 19.75 43.93 -32.44
CA SER A 3 20.72 44.21 -31.37
C SER A 3 20.59 43.49 -30.03
N PHE A 4 21.06 42.24 -30.00
CA PHE A 4 21.83 41.74 -28.85
C PHE A 4 23.20 41.27 -29.34
N THR A 5 24.23 41.96 -28.87
CA THR A 5 25.64 41.77 -29.17
C THR A 5 26.12 40.39 -28.70
N LEU A 6 26.76 39.65 -29.62
CA LEU A 6 27.36 38.33 -29.38
C LEU A 6 28.33 38.33 -28.20
N PHE A 7 28.06 37.53 -27.16
CA PHE A 7 29.11 36.96 -26.34
C PHE A 7 29.72 35.77 -27.10
N ARG A 8 30.95 35.95 -27.60
CA ARG A 8 31.74 34.90 -28.27
C ARG A 8 32.29 33.92 -27.23
N ILE A 9 31.67 32.76 -27.07
CA ILE A 9 32.21 31.65 -26.28
C ILE A 9 33.13 30.82 -27.19
N ARG A 10 34.42 30.73 -26.82
CA ARG A 10 35.44 29.95 -27.52
C ARG A 10 35.41 28.51 -26.98
N VAL A 11 34.77 27.60 -27.70
CA VAL A 11 34.78 26.16 -27.33
C VAL A 11 35.95 25.48 -28.04
N ARG A 12 36.93 25.00 -27.26
CA ARG A 12 38.11 24.27 -27.76
C ARG A 12 37.73 22.78 -27.82
N ILE A 13 37.42 22.25 -28.99
CA ILE A 13 37.22 20.81 -29.20
C ILE A 13 38.60 20.24 -29.59
N ARG A 14 39.21 19.42 -28.72
CA ARG A 14 40.38 18.61 -29.10
C ARG A 14 39.88 17.39 -29.85
N THR A 15 40.13 17.32 -31.16
CA THR A 15 40.10 16.06 -31.91
C THR A 15 41.47 15.40 -31.77
N ALA A 16 41.47 14.13 -31.38
CA ALA A 16 42.67 13.29 -31.42
C ALA A 16 42.95 12.93 -32.87
N ASP A 17 43.68 13.81 -33.55
CA ASP A 17 44.65 13.52 -34.60
C ASP A 17 44.97 14.83 -35.32
N THR A 18 46.27 15.09 -35.49
CA THR A 18 46.95 16.24 -36.10
C THR A 18 47.21 17.46 -35.21
N ASP A 19 48.50 17.61 -34.84
CA ASP A 19 49.11 18.84 -34.36
C ASP A 19 49.10 19.91 -35.46
N ALA A 20 48.06 20.75 -35.47
CA ALA A 20 48.09 22.05 -36.12
C ALA A 20 47.11 23.01 -35.41
N GLU A 21 47.64 24.06 -34.79
CA GLU A 21 46.84 25.17 -34.27
C GLU A 21 46.21 25.96 -35.43
N GLN A 22 44.93 25.69 -35.74
CA GLN A 22 44.09 26.60 -36.50
C GLN A 22 42.76 26.87 -35.77
N CYS A 23 42.56 28.14 -35.43
CA CYS A 23 41.27 28.66 -34.99
C CYS A 23 40.36 28.84 -36.21
N GLU A 24 39.47 27.88 -36.47
CA GLU A 24 38.44 28.04 -37.50
C GLU A 24 37.09 28.46 -36.91
N TRP A 25 36.53 29.50 -37.52
CA TRP A 25 35.15 29.95 -37.35
C TRP A 25 34.21 28.90 -37.96
N LEU A 26 33.05 28.68 -37.33
CA LEU A 26 31.97 27.79 -37.81
C LEU A 26 31.47 28.22 -39.21
N HIS A 27 32.17 27.81 -40.27
CA HIS A 27 31.69 27.86 -41.64
C HIS A 27 31.09 26.49 -41.99
N MET A 28 29.77 26.36 -41.82
CA MET A 28 29.00 25.26 -42.39
C MET A 28 28.91 25.43 -43.91
N LYS A 29 29.80 24.77 -44.66
CA LYS A 29 29.59 24.44 -46.07
C LYS A 29 30.01 23.00 -46.36
N CYS A 30 29.18 22.35 -47.19
CA CYS A 30 29.31 21.05 -47.86
C CYS A 30 28.73 19.78 -47.18
N ILE A 31 27.51 19.45 -47.66
CA ILE A 31 27.09 18.19 -48.32
C ILE A 31 27.23 16.87 -47.53
N GLY A 32 26.08 16.28 -47.19
CA GLY A 32 25.92 14.88 -46.77
C GLY A 32 24.90 14.74 -45.64
N GLU A 33 23.68 14.30 -45.96
CA GLU A 33 22.57 14.09 -45.01
C GLU A 33 22.88 12.99 -43.99
N ILE A 34 23.60 13.32 -42.92
CA ILE A 34 24.02 12.36 -41.90
C ILE A 34 22.85 12.04 -40.97
N ALA A 35 22.48 10.76 -40.83
CA ALA A 35 21.48 10.34 -39.85
C ALA A 35 21.97 9.40 -38.74
N SER A 36 21.58 9.69 -37.49
CA SER A 36 21.89 8.88 -36.31
C SER A 36 20.78 7.88 -35.97
N VAL A 37 21.11 6.58 -35.89
CA VAL A 37 20.20 5.52 -35.41
C VAL A 37 20.16 5.51 -33.87
N ASP A 38 19.09 6.07 -33.31
CA ASP A 38 18.76 5.99 -31.87
C ASP A 38 18.35 4.55 -31.51
N LEU A 39 18.59 4.10 -30.28
CA LEU A 39 18.24 2.75 -29.82
C LEU A 39 17.76 2.87 -28.38
N ARG A 40 16.45 2.70 -28.18
CA ARG A 40 15.88 2.56 -26.84
C ARG A 40 15.80 1.08 -26.47
N LYS A 41 16.26 0.75 -25.26
CA LYS A 41 16.43 -0.64 -24.81
C LYS A 41 15.08 -1.29 -24.53
N THR A 42 14.70 -2.22 -25.40
CA THR A 42 13.56 -3.13 -25.23
C THR A 42 13.98 -4.60 -25.24
N LEU A 43 15.25 -4.88 -25.59
CA LEU A 43 15.83 -6.21 -25.74
C LEU A 43 16.96 -6.46 -24.72
N PRO A 44 17.25 -7.73 -24.40
CA PRO A 44 18.42 -8.13 -23.63
C PRO A 44 19.72 -7.60 -24.24
N ARG A 45 20.70 -7.26 -23.39
CA ARG A 45 21.98 -6.63 -23.78
C ARG A 45 22.69 -7.39 -24.91
N GLY A 46 22.67 -8.73 -24.87
CA GLY A 46 23.31 -9.58 -25.88
C GLY A 46 22.66 -9.51 -27.27
N GLU A 47 21.33 -9.42 -27.34
CA GLU A 47 20.59 -9.33 -28.60
C GLU A 47 20.83 -7.99 -29.31
N VAL A 48 20.95 -6.90 -28.53
CA VAL A 48 21.30 -5.57 -29.08
C VAL A 48 22.71 -5.59 -29.66
N ILE A 49 23.68 -6.20 -28.96
CA ILE A 49 25.06 -6.36 -29.46
C ILE A 49 25.06 -7.15 -30.76
N GLN A 50 24.37 -8.30 -30.81
CA GLN A 50 24.31 -9.13 -32.01
C GLN A 50 23.65 -8.40 -33.19
N THR A 51 22.61 -7.60 -32.93
CA THR A 51 21.95 -6.78 -33.94
C THR A 51 22.88 -5.71 -34.49
N LEU A 52 23.63 -5.01 -33.62
CA LEU A 52 24.59 -3.99 -34.02
C LEU A 52 25.76 -4.54 -34.83
N THR A 53 26.37 -5.65 -34.37
CA THR A 53 27.48 -6.29 -35.08
C THR A 53 27.06 -6.74 -36.48
N SER A 54 25.85 -7.29 -36.61
CA SER A 54 25.35 -7.81 -37.88
C SER A 54 24.84 -6.74 -38.86
N MET A 55 24.15 -5.69 -38.38
CA MET A 55 23.49 -4.70 -39.26
C MET A 55 24.29 -3.42 -39.44
N VAL A 56 24.93 -2.92 -38.38
CA VAL A 56 25.79 -1.73 -38.45
C VAL A 56 27.18 -2.08 -39.01
N LYS A 57 27.52 -3.38 -39.06
CA LYS A 57 28.83 -3.91 -39.49
C LYS A 57 29.98 -3.33 -38.66
N CYS A 58 29.75 -3.19 -37.35
CA CYS A 58 30.76 -2.77 -36.39
C CYS A 58 31.40 -3.98 -35.70
N THR A 59 32.57 -3.79 -35.10
CA THR A 59 33.22 -4.83 -34.30
C THR A 59 32.41 -5.10 -33.03
N GLN A 60 32.59 -6.29 -32.43
CA GLN A 60 31.92 -6.63 -31.18
C GLN A 60 32.28 -5.65 -30.04
N LYS A 61 33.51 -5.10 -30.05
CA LYS A 61 33.95 -4.09 -29.09
C LYS A 61 33.16 -2.78 -29.26
N GLU A 62 33.05 -2.26 -30.48
CA GLU A 62 32.27 -1.06 -30.78
C GLU A 62 30.78 -1.25 -30.46
N ALA A 63 30.22 -2.43 -30.75
CA ALA A 63 28.85 -2.77 -30.39
C ALA A 63 28.63 -2.71 -28.87
N ILE A 64 29.58 -3.20 -28.07
CA ILE A 64 29.54 -3.10 -26.59
C ILE A 64 29.61 -1.64 -26.14
N GLU A 65 30.46 -0.82 -26.77
CA GLU A 65 30.59 0.61 -26.47
C GLU A 65 29.27 1.37 -26.78
N TYR A 66 28.65 1.11 -27.94
CA TYR A 66 27.35 1.68 -28.28
C TYR A 66 26.27 1.30 -27.28
N VAL A 67 26.18 0.02 -26.91
CA VAL A 67 25.21 -0.45 -25.90
C VAL A 67 25.47 0.16 -24.53
N THR A 68 26.73 0.33 -24.15
CA THR A 68 27.09 1.01 -22.90
C THR A 68 26.71 2.48 -22.93
N SER A 69 26.88 3.16 -24.06
CA SER A 69 26.42 4.54 -24.27
C SER A 69 24.90 4.63 -24.23
N ILE A 70 24.18 3.69 -24.82
CA ILE A 70 22.71 3.63 -24.75
C ILE A 70 22.25 3.41 -23.31
N ASP A 71 22.87 2.49 -22.57
CA ASP A 71 22.56 2.24 -21.17
C ASP A 71 22.81 3.48 -20.30
N ARG A 72 23.89 4.22 -20.56
CA ARG A 72 24.26 5.43 -19.82
C ARG A 72 23.38 6.61 -20.19
N GLU A 73 23.29 6.91 -21.48
CA GLU A 73 22.74 8.17 -22.00
C GLU A 73 21.30 8.04 -22.51
N GLY A 74 20.81 6.83 -22.73
CA GLY A 74 19.50 6.52 -23.29
C GLY A 74 19.46 6.44 -24.82
N ARG A 75 20.58 6.75 -25.49
CA ARG A 75 20.76 6.67 -26.94
C ARG A 75 22.24 6.64 -27.32
N ALA A 76 22.55 6.24 -28.56
CA ALA A 76 23.88 6.39 -29.16
C ALA A 76 23.77 6.69 -30.66
N VAL A 77 24.76 7.37 -31.22
CA VAL A 77 24.89 7.55 -32.67
C VAL A 77 25.71 6.39 -33.21
N VAL A 78 25.08 5.43 -33.89
CA VAL A 78 25.78 4.22 -34.38
C VAL A 78 26.24 4.31 -35.84
N LYS A 79 25.75 5.29 -36.61
CA LYS A 79 26.17 5.53 -37.99
C LYS A 79 25.99 6.99 -38.36
N CYS A 80 26.86 7.49 -39.25
CA CYS A 80 26.73 8.78 -39.91
C CYS A 80 26.97 8.57 -41.43
N ALA A 81 25.93 8.71 -42.24
CA ALA A 81 25.95 8.53 -43.71
C ALA A 81 24.72 9.23 -44.33
N THR A 82 24.62 9.31 -45.67
CA THR A 82 23.48 9.95 -46.38
C THR A 82 22.10 9.43 -45.93
N PHE A 83 21.04 10.21 -46.12
CA PHE A 83 19.70 9.89 -45.65
C PHE A 83 19.23 8.54 -46.19
N GLU A 84 19.51 8.24 -47.46
CA GLU A 84 19.18 6.96 -48.10
C GLU A 84 19.85 5.79 -47.39
N ILE A 85 21.15 5.90 -47.06
CA ILE A 85 21.90 4.85 -46.37
C ILE A 85 21.35 4.63 -44.97
N CYS A 86 21.07 5.71 -44.23
CA CYS A 86 20.57 5.57 -42.88
C CYS A 86 19.10 5.18 -42.80
N LYS A 87 18.27 5.59 -43.76
CA LYS A 87 16.88 5.13 -43.89
C LYS A 87 16.86 3.64 -44.19
N LYS A 88 17.71 3.17 -45.11
CA LYS A 88 17.88 1.73 -45.38
C LYS A 88 18.35 0.98 -44.13
N LEU A 89 19.35 1.50 -43.41
CA LEU A 89 19.83 0.89 -42.15
C LEU A 89 18.72 0.82 -41.09
N LYS A 90 17.89 1.85 -40.98
CA LYS A 90 16.71 1.85 -40.10
C LYS A 90 15.75 0.73 -40.50
N GLU A 91 15.36 0.66 -41.77
CA GLU A 91 14.46 -0.37 -42.30
C GLU A 91 15.02 -1.77 -42.08
N ASP A 92 16.32 -1.98 -42.29
CA ASP A 92 17.00 -3.26 -42.08
C ASP A 92 16.96 -3.69 -40.59
N ILE A 93 17.19 -2.76 -39.66
CA ILE A 93 17.13 -3.04 -38.21
C ILE A 93 15.69 -3.35 -37.78
N GLU A 94 14.72 -2.54 -38.20
CA GLU A 94 13.30 -2.74 -37.86
C GLU A 94 12.75 -4.06 -38.45
N ASN A 95 13.12 -4.40 -39.69
CA ASN A 95 12.69 -5.63 -40.36
C ASN A 95 13.33 -6.90 -39.79
N LYS A 96 14.57 -6.84 -39.29
CA LYS A 96 15.24 -7.99 -38.66
C LYS A 96 14.53 -8.41 -37.38
N VAL A 97 14.13 -7.44 -36.57
CA VAL A 97 13.44 -7.71 -35.30
C VAL A 97 12.11 -8.42 -35.56
N ILE A 98 11.35 -8.00 -36.58
CA ILE A 98 10.08 -8.63 -36.98
C ILE A 98 10.26 -10.11 -37.36
N ARG A 99 11.36 -10.48 -38.05
CA ARG A 99 11.62 -11.86 -38.48
C ARG A 99 12.08 -12.77 -37.34
N SER A 100 12.69 -12.23 -36.28
CA SER A 100 13.13 -13.00 -35.11
C SER A 100 12.01 -13.23 -34.07
N THR A 101 10.93 -12.45 -34.08
CA THR A 101 9.84 -12.49 -33.08
C THR A 101 8.61 -13.33 -33.48
N MET A 102 8.78 -14.46 -34.18
CA MET A 102 7.65 -15.41 -34.38
C MET A 102 7.22 -16.13 -33.09
N THR A 103 7.96 -15.98 -31.97
CA THR A 103 7.69 -16.71 -30.71
C THR A 103 7.76 -15.91 -29.40
N ALA A 104 7.89 -14.57 -29.37
CA ALA A 104 7.75 -13.80 -28.12
C ALA A 104 7.45 -12.30 -28.31
N LYS A 105 6.68 -11.73 -27.37
CA LYS A 105 6.27 -10.31 -27.23
C LYS A 105 7.44 -9.35 -26.91
N ALA A 106 8.51 -9.34 -27.70
CA ALA A 106 9.59 -8.36 -27.53
C ALA A 106 9.29 -7.09 -28.36
N SER A 107 9.33 -5.90 -27.73
CA SER A 107 9.18 -4.65 -28.46
C SER A 107 10.44 -4.35 -29.29
N PRO A 108 10.32 -3.83 -30.51
CA PRO A 108 11.47 -3.62 -31.38
C PRO A 108 12.37 -2.49 -30.89
N LEU A 109 13.66 -2.57 -31.25
CA LEU A 109 14.60 -1.47 -31.08
C LEU A 109 14.09 -0.24 -31.83
N LYS A 110 13.82 0.85 -31.11
CA LYS A 110 13.32 2.08 -31.72
C LYS A 110 14.44 2.83 -32.42
N VAL A 111 14.42 2.86 -33.75
CA VAL A 111 15.42 3.54 -34.58
C VAL A 111 14.87 4.83 -35.19
N THR A 112 15.57 5.95 -34.97
CA THR A 112 15.27 7.23 -35.62
C THR A 112 16.38 7.61 -36.60
N VAL A 113 16.09 8.53 -37.50
CA VAL A 113 17.05 9.13 -38.44
C VAL A 113 16.94 10.63 -38.21
N LEU A 114 18.01 11.25 -37.68
CA LEU A 114 18.04 12.67 -37.32
C LEU A 114 19.11 13.40 -38.13
N HIS A 115 18.84 14.63 -38.57
CA HIS A 115 19.84 15.42 -39.29
C HIS A 115 21.02 15.77 -38.38
N LYS A 116 22.26 15.76 -38.90
CA LYS A 116 23.48 16.11 -38.12
C LYS A 116 23.36 17.44 -37.39
N SER A 117 22.81 18.46 -38.03
CA SER A 117 22.59 19.76 -37.36
C SER A 117 21.68 19.65 -36.15
N GLU A 118 20.64 18.82 -36.21
CA GLU A 118 19.73 18.60 -35.08
C GLU A 118 20.45 17.92 -33.91
N VAL A 119 21.27 16.89 -34.19
CA VAL A 119 22.09 16.23 -33.17
C VAL A 119 23.10 17.21 -32.55
N ALA A 120 23.72 18.07 -33.36
CA ALA A 120 24.64 19.10 -32.88
C ALA A 120 23.93 20.14 -32.00
N TYR A 121 22.74 20.63 -32.39
CA TYR A 121 21.94 21.54 -31.57
C TYR A 121 21.49 20.90 -30.26
N GLN A 122 21.10 19.63 -30.29
CA GLN A 122 20.76 18.88 -29.08
C GLN A 122 21.96 18.78 -28.14
N HIS A 123 23.17 18.50 -28.67
CA HIS A 123 24.37 18.45 -27.84
C HIS A 123 24.75 19.83 -27.26
N LEU A 124 24.67 20.89 -28.05
CA LEU A 124 24.90 22.25 -27.58
C LEU A 124 23.90 22.63 -26.48
N ALA A 125 22.61 22.32 -26.66
CA ALA A 125 21.59 22.56 -25.65
C ALA A 125 21.91 21.84 -24.34
N MET A 126 22.40 20.60 -24.40
CA MET A 126 22.84 19.84 -23.22
C MET A 126 24.01 20.49 -22.50
N MET A 127 25.02 20.97 -23.24
CA MET A 127 26.15 21.71 -22.66
C MET A 127 25.69 23.01 -22.00
N LEU A 128 24.78 23.74 -22.65
CA LEU A 128 24.20 24.96 -22.10
C LEU A 128 23.42 24.67 -20.82
N LEU A 129 22.60 23.62 -20.77
CA LEU A 129 21.87 23.23 -19.55
C LEU A 129 22.83 22.92 -18.39
N GLY A 130 23.94 22.21 -18.66
CA GLY A 130 24.98 21.97 -17.66
C GLY A 130 25.63 23.25 -17.15
N TRP A 131 26.00 24.15 -18.06
CA TRP A 131 26.56 25.45 -17.70
C TRP A 131 25.56 26.32 -16.90
N PHE A 132 24.28 26.34 -17.30
CA PHE A 132 23.23 27.03 -16.57
C PHE A 132 23.04 26.46 -15.17
N GLN A 133 23.06 25.13 -15.02
CA GLN A 133 23.01 24.48 -13.72
C GLN A 133 24.17 24.98 -12.83
N ASP A 134 25.40 24.94 -13.32
CA ASP A 134 26.58 25.41 -12.58
C ASP A 134 26.44 26.89 -12.18
N PHE A 135 25.87 27.72 -13.05
CA PHE A 135 25.59 29.13 -12.77
C PHE A 135 24.54 29.31 -11.66
N LEU A 136 23.41 28.58 -11.72
CA LEU A 136 22.34 28.65 -10.71
C LEU A 136 22.81 28.21 -9.32
N THR A 137 23.79 27.31 -9.22
CA THR A 137 24.35 26.91 -7.93
C THR A 137 25.11 28.03 -7.21
N LYS A 138 25.57 29.07 -7.93
CA LYS A 138 26.45 30.10 -7.35
C LYS A 138 25.73 31.13 -6.46
N HIS A 139 24.51 31.55 -6.83
CA HIS A 139 23.84 32.65 -6.12
C HIS A 139 22.32 32.55 -6.15
N SER A 140 21.66 32.91 -5.03
CA SER A 140 20.20 32.88 -4.87
C SER A 140 19.47 33.82 -5.83
N SER A 141 20.03 34.99 -6.12
CA SER A 141 19.46 35.93 -7.09
C SER A 141 19.33 35.36 -8.50
N PHE A 142 20.27 34.50 -8.93
CA PHE A 142 20.15 33.82 -10.23
C PHE A 142 19.02 32.81 -10.23
N ARG A 143 18.83 32.07 -9.12
CA ARG A 143 17.71 31.13 -8.95
C ARG A 143 16.37 31.84 -8.92
N SER A 144 16.25 32.95 -8.19
CA SER A 144 15.06 33.80 -8.20
C SER A 144 14.74 34.34 -9.60
N THR A 145 15.76 34.83 -10.31
CA THR A 145 15.60 35.32 -11.69
C THR A 145 15.18 34.20 -12.64
N PHE A 146 15.82 33.03 -12.54
CA PHE A 146 15.46 31.85 -13.31
C PHE A 146 14.02 31.42 -13.07
N CYS A 147 13.60 31.30 -11.81
CA CYS A 147 12.23 30.98 -11.42
C CYS A 147 11.23 31.95 -12.05
N ARG A 148 11.50 33.27 -11.95
CA ARG A 148 10.67 34.31 -12.56
C ARG A 148 10.53 34.15 -14.07
N ILE A 149 11.63 33.85 -14.76
CA ILE A 149 11.66 33.66 -16.22
C ILE A 149 10.88 32.41 -16.63
N VAL A 150 11.10 31.27 -15.99
CA VAL A 150 10.44 30.01 -16.39
C VAL A 150 8.95 29.96 -16.00
N VAL A 151 8.48 30.83 -15.11
CA VAL A 151 7.07 30.93 -14.73
C VAL A 151 6.31 31.98 -15.57
N GLU A 152 7.01 32.75 -16.39
CA GLU A 152 6.38 33.75 -17.27
C GLU A 152 5.41 33.08 -18.25
N ALA A 153 4.19 33.61 -18.34
CA ALA A 153 3.17 33.05 -19.24
C ALA A 153 3.53 33.28 -20.71
N ASN A 154 3.05 32.40 -21.60
CA ASN A 154 3.18 32.52 -23.06
C ASN A 154 4.60 32.44 -23.64
N VAL A 155 5.58 31.95 -22.88
CA VAL A 155 6.93 31.66 -23.38
C VAL A 155 7.10 30.17 -23.69
N ASN A 156 7.90 29.86 -24.72
CA ASN A 156 8.17 28.48 -25.17
C ASN A 156 9.02 27.64 -24.20
N TYR A 157 9.53 28.25 -23.14
CA TYR A 157 10.30 27.62 -22.08
C TYR A 157 9.56 27.68 -20.73
N HIS A 158 8.24 27.90 -20.76
CA HIS A 158 7.44 27.95 -19.55
C HIS A 158 7.50 26.61 -18.81
N LEU A 159 7.49 26.66 -17.48
CA LEU A 159 7.67 25.51 -16.61
C LEU A 159 6.70 24.37 -16.93
N LYS A 160 5.45 24.69 -17.25
CA LYS A 160 4.46 23.71 -17.71
C LYS A 160 4.96 22.92 -18.92
N GLN A 161 5.54 23.59 -19.91
CA GLN A 161 6.03 22.95 -21.13
C GLN A 161 7.29 22.12 -20.86
N ILE A 162 8.17 22.57 -19.96
CA ILE A 162 9.34 21.80 -19.54
C ILE A 162 8.87 20.47 -18.91
N LEU A 163 7.95 20.53 -17.94
CA LEU A 163 7.44 19.35 -17.25
C LEU A 163 6.67 18.41 -18.19
N SER A 164 5.74 18.94 -18.99
CA SER A 164 4.90 18.12 -19.88
C SER A 164 5.64 17.50 -21.07
N ASN A 165 6.85 17.96 -21.41
CA ASN A 165 7.65 17.37 -22.48
C ASN A 165 8.73 16.40 -21.98
N ASP A 166 8.84 16.18 -20.66
CA ASP A 166 9.85 15.28 -20.07
C ASP A 166 9.84 13.88 -20.71
N HIS A 167 8.65 13.27 -20.84
CA HIS A 167 8.51 11.92 -21.40
C HIS A 167 9.00 11.80 -22.85
N LYS A 168 9.04 12.89 -23.61
CA LYS A 168 9.51 12.90 -25.01
C LYS A 168 11.02 12.87 -25.11
N LEU A 169 11.72 13.37 -24.09
CA LEU A 169 13.17 13.45 -24.06
C LEU A 169 13.81 12.08 -23.80
N TRP A 170 15.06 11.93 -24.21
CA TRP A 170 15.88 10.77 -23.87
C TRP A 170 16.52 10.94 -22.50
N LYS A 171 16.98 9.83 -21.90
CA LYS A 171 17.49 9.75 -20.52
C LYS A 171 18.47 10.88 -20.11
N SER A 172 19.53 11.15 -20.88
CA SER A 172 20.46 12.23 -20.53
C SER A 172 19.79 13.61 -20.54
N ALA A 173 18.96 13.91 -21.54
CA ALA A 173 18.27 15.19 -21.61
C ALA A 173 17.33 15.43 -20.42
N ARG A 174 16.56 14.40 -20.03
CA ARG A 174 15.75 14.45 -18.81
C ARG A 174 16.62 14.75 -17.59
N THR A 175 17.74 14.03 -17.46
CA THR A 175 18.68 14.22 -16.34
C THR A 175 19.20 15.65 -16.25
N CYS A 176 19.56 16.28 -17.37
CA CYS A 176 20.00 17.68 -17.38
C CYS A 176 18.90 18.65 -16.97
N TRP A 177 17.67 18.46 -17.45
CA TRP A 177 16.53 19.27 -17.02
C TRP A 177 16.19 19.07 -15.55
N HIS A 178 16.16 17.83 -15.05
CA HIS A 178 15.90 17.55 -13.64
C HIS A 178 16.95 18.21 -12.75
N ARG A 179 18.24 18.12 -13.09
CA ARG A 179 19.31 18.81 -12.35
C ARG A 179 19.16 20.33 -12.38
N LEU A 180 18.75 20.89 -13.51
CA LEU A 180 18.48 22.33 -13.61
C LEU A 180 17.30 22.74 -12.73
N LEU A 181 16.20 21.99 -12.72
CA LEU A 181 15.05 22.25 -11.84
C LEU A 181 15.41 22.09 -10.37
N ILE A 182 16.18 21.07 -10.00
CA ILE A 182 16.65 20.83 -8.64
C ILE A 182 17.52 22.01 -8.17
N SER A 183 18.55 22.36 -8.94
CA SER A 183 19.46 23.47 -8.59
C SER A 183 18.79 24.84 -8.66
N GLY A 184 17.84 25.04 -9.57
CA GLY A 184 17.21 26.33 -9.83
C GLY A 184 15.98 26.63 -8.99
N MET A 185 15.22 25.61 -8.59
CA MET A 185 13.91 25.82 -7.94
C MET A 185 13.78 25.16 -6.57
N LEU A 186 14.57 24.13 -6.22
CA LEU A 186 14.37 23.40 -4.94
C LEU A 186 15.18 23.97 -3.77
N MET A 187 16.04 24.96 -4.00
CA MET A 187 16.87 25.56 -2.96
C MET A 187 16.08 26.56 -2.11
N GLU A 188 15.43 27.54 -2.75
CA GLU A 188 14.59 28.53 -2.07
C GLU A 188 13.16 28.04 -1.86
N TYR A 189 12.59 28.38 -0.70
CA TYR A 189 11.23 27.97 -0.33
C TYR A 189 10.16 28.43 -1.35
N GLU A 190 10.15 29.71 -1.71
CA GLU A 190 9.14 30.26 -2.64
C GLU A 190 9.25 29.68 -4.06
N ASN A 191 10.47 29.45 -4.55
CA ASN A 191 10.70 28.79 -5.83
C ASN A 191 10.20 27.34 -5.78
N LYS A 192 10.49 26.62 -4.69
CA LYS A 192 10.06 25.24 -4.49
C LYS A 192 8.54 25.14 -4.45
N LYS A 193 7.89 26.03 -3.70
CA LYS A 193 6.43 26.13 -3.64
C LYS A 193 5.83 26.36 -5.03
N THR A 194 6.40 27.27 -5.81
CA THR A 194 5.95 27.55 -7.18
C THR A 194 6.05 26.32 -8.09
N LEU A 195 7.18 25.60 -8.02
CA LEU A 195 7.35 24.33 -8.74
C LEU A 195 6.35 23.27 -8.28
N ALA A 196 6.15 23.13 -6.97
CA ALA A 196 5.26 22.14 -6.38
C ALA A 196 3.79 22.37 -6.79
N VAL A 197 3.34 23.63 -6.82
CA VAL A 197 2.00 24.01 -7.30
C VAL A 197 1.83 23.65 -8.78
N MET A 198 2.80 24.02 -9.64
CA MET A 198 2.74 23.70 -11.07
C MET A 198 2.77 22.18 -11.31
N PHE A 199 3.65 21.46 -10.60
CA PHE A 199 3.76 20.00 -10.66
C PHE A 199 2.43 19.33 -10.26
N THR A 200 1.82 19.76 -9.16
CA THR A 200 0.54 19.22 -8.66
C THR A 200 -0.60 19.48 -9.64
N LYS A 201 -0.63 20.65 -10.30
CA LYS A 201 -1.61 20.96 -11.34
C LYS A 201 -1.49 20.05 -12.57
N LEU A 202 -0.29 19.58 -12.89
CA LEU A 202 -0.01 18.72 -14.05
C LEU A 202 0.06 17.23 -13.70
N TYR A 203 -0.03 16.88 -12.41
CA TYR A 203 0.30 15.57 -11.88
C TYR A 203 -0.38 14.41 -12.64
N ALA A 204 -1.70 14.51 -12.88
CA ALA A 204 -2.45 13.47 -13.60
C ALA A 204 -1.84 13.16 -14.97
N ASN A 205 -1.54 14.20 -15.75
CA ASN A 205 -0.96 14.05 -17.09
C ASN A 205 0.47 13.51 -17.01
N LEU A 206 1.30 14.04 -16.09
CA LEU A 206 2.68 13.57 -15.90
C LEU A 206 2.73 12.09 -15.51
N MET A 207 1.79 11.66 -14.66
CA MET A 207 1.69 10.28 -14.22
C MET A 207 1.16 9.37 -15.32
N GLN A 208 0.18 9.82 -16.11
CA GLN A 208 -0.29 9.08 -17.29
C GLN A 208 0.81 8.90 -18.35
N ASP A 209 1.57 9.97 -18.62
CA ASP A 209 2.74 9.90 -19.49
C ASP A 209 3.77 8.91 -18.95
N PHE A 210 4.07 8.98 -17.64
CA PHE A 210 4.95 8.03 -16.98
C PHE A 210 4.44 6.59 -17.09
N ILE A 211 3.16 6.31 -16.83
CA ILE A 211 2.58 4.95 -16.90
C ILE A 211 2.74 4.34 -18.30
N ARG A 212 2.66 5.17 -19.36
CA ARG A 212 2.82 4.76 -20.76
C ARG A 212 4.28 4.73 -21.23
N ASP A 213 5.19 5.33 -20.47
CA ASP A 213 6.63 5.44 -20.78
C ASP A 213 7.40 4.13 -20.50
N ASP A 214 8.53 3.97 -21.18
CA ASP A 214 9.43 2.81 -21.08
C ASP A 214 10.59 3.01 -20.08
N HIS A 215 10.82 4.25 -19.62
CA HIS A 215 11.90 4.56 -18.69
C HIS A 215 11.58 4.20 -17.23
N TYR A 216 12.62 4.00 -16.41
CA TYR A 216 12.48 3.84 -14.96
C TYR A 216 11.96 5.12 -14.29
N HIS A 217 11.29 4.95 -13.14
CA HIS A 217 10.78 6.04 -12.31
C HIS A 217 11.83 7.12 -12.04
N SER A 218 13.07 6.72 -11.70
CA SER A 218 14.18 7.63 -11.40
C SER A 218 14.62 8.54 -12.55
N PHE A 219 14.18 8.28 -13.79
CA PHE A 219 14.45 9.13 -14.95
C PHE A 219 13.20 9.87 -15.45
N SER A 220 12.09 9.80 -14.72
CA SER A 220 10.89 10.57 -15.02
C SER A 220 10.77 11.73 -14.06
N VAL A 221 10.25 12.86 -14.55
CA VAL A 221 9.98 14.05 -13.75
C VAL A 221 9.05 13.78 -12.57
N VAL A 222 8.22 12.74 -12.63
CA VAL A 222 7.35 12.35 -11.49
C VAL A 222 8.15 11.99 -10.25
N SER A 223 9.41 11.52 -10.40
CA SER A 223 10.29 11.21 -9.27
C SER A 223 10.68 12.42 -8.40
N LEU A 224 10.43 13.65 -8.88
CA LEU A 224 10.60 14.86 -8.08
C LEU A 224 9.55 14.99 -6.96
N SER A 225 8.47 14.19 -6.99
CA SER A 225 7.43 14.17 -5.95
C SER A 225 8.00 14.08 -4.54
N VAL A 226 9.02 13.24 -4.31
CA VAL A 226 9.68 13.06 -3.01
C VAL A 226 10.34 14.34 -2.50
N GLN A 227 10.76 15.26 -3.37
CA GLN A 227 11.39 16.53 -2.97
C GLN A 227 10.36 17.65 -2.76
N LEU A 228 9.15 17.48 -3.32
CA LEU A 228 8.09 18.47 -3.31
C LEU A 228 7.06 18.19 -2.21
N PHE A 229 6.63 16.94 -2.05
CA PHE A 229 5.56 16.53 -1.13
C PHE A 229 6.05 16.20 0.28
N THR A 230 7.36 16.09 0.51
CA THR A 230 7.93 15.84 1.85
C THR A 230 8.12 17.10 2.69
N VAL A 231 7.92 18.29 2.11
CA VAL A 231 8.00 19.55 2.87
C VAL A 231 6.64 19.82 3.52
N PRO A 232 6.49 19.75 4.86
CA PRO A 232 5.19 19.77 5.52
C PRO A 232 4.33 20.98 5.16
N THR A 233 4.91 22.18 5.19
CA THR A 233 4.21 23.43 4.89
C THR A 233 3.74 23.52 3.43
N ILE A 234 4.51 22.96 2.49
CA ILE A 234 4.12 22.88 1.07
C ILE A 234 3.06 21.81 0.89
N ALA A 235 3.21 20.63 1.48
CA ALA A 235 2.22 19.55 1.41
C ALA A 235 0.84 20.02 1.91
N HIS A 236 0.78 20.66 3.08
CA HIS A 236 -0.45 21.23 3.62
C HIS A 236 -1.03 22.31 2.70
N HIS A 237 -0.20 23.20 2.16
CA HIS A 237 -0.64 24.22 1.19
C HIS A 237 -1.24 23.59 -0.07
N LEU A 238 -0.62 22.54 -0.61
CA LEU A 238 -1.07 21.86 -1.82
C LEU A 238 -2.37 21.09 -1.60
N ILE A 239 -2.58 20.49 -0.43
CA ILE A 239 -3.86 19.87 -0.08
C ILE A 239 -4.94 20.96 0.00
N ALA A 240 -4.67 22.05 0.72
CA ALA A 240 -5.63 23.11 0.98
C ALA A 240 -6.05 23.89 -0.27
N HIS A 241 -5.10 24.25 -1.14
CA HIS A 241 -5.36 25.19 -2.24
C HIS A 241 -5.29 24.57 -3.64
N ASP A 242 -4.62 23.42 -3.79
CA ASP A 242 -4.43 22.75 -5.08
C ASP A 242 -5.09 21.37 -5.13
N LEU A 243 -5.85 20.97 -4.10
CA LEU A 243 -6.55 19.68 -4.02
C LEU A 243 -5.63 18.48 -4.31
N ALA A 244 -4.39 18.54 -3.82
CA ALA A 244 -3.36 17.54 -4.13
C ALA A 244 -3.81 16.11 -3.80
N PHE A 245 -4.35 15.89 -2.60
CA PHE A 245 -4.79 14.56 -2.17
C PHE A 245 -5.87 14.00 -3.11
N PHE A 246 -6.88 14.81 -3.46
CA PHE A 246 -7.90 14.45 -4.44
C PHE A 246 -7.30 14.10 -5.80
N LYS A 247 -6.44 14.96 -6.35
CA LYS A 247 -5.84 14.75 -7.69
C LYS A 247 -5.05 13.45 -7.73
N LEU A 248 -4.18 13.21 -6.75
CA LEU A 248 -3.36 12.00 -6.67
C LEU A 248 -4.25 10.75 -6.54
N MET A 249 -5.18 10.74 -5.59
CA MET A 249 -6.10 9.60 -5.38
C MET A 249 -6.97 9.33 -6.60
N HIS A 250 -7.50 10.38 -7.23
CA HIS A 250 -8.32 10.27 -8.43
C HIS A 250 -7.53 9.70 -9.61
N THR A 251 -6.28 10.15 -9.83
CA THR A 251 -5.41 9.57 -10.84
C THR A 251 -5.14 8.09 -10.56
N PHE A 252 -4.87 7.70 -9.31
CA PHE A 252 -4.68 6.28 -8.96
C PHE A 252 -5.93 5.46 -9.27
N TYR A 253 -7.10 5.94 -8.84
CA TYR A 253 -8.38 5.29 -9.08
C TYR A 253 -8.65 5.09 -10.58
N SER A 254 -8.51 6.15 -11.38
CA SER A 254 -8.78 6.10 -12.82
C SER A 254 -7.85 5.15 -13.57
N GLU A 255 -6.53 5.21 -13.30
CA GLU A 255 -5.55 4.42 -14.06
C GLU A 255 -5.48 2.94 -13.62
N SER A 256 -5.76 2.66 -12.35
CA SER A 256 -5.49 1.35 -11.73
C SER A 256 -6.74 0.58 -11.32
N ILE A 257 -7.86 1.25 -11.04
CA ILE A 257 -9.01 0.66 -10.36
C ILE A 257 -10.23 0.63 -11.26
N GLU A 258 -10.59 1.78 -11.85
CA GLU A 258 -11.87 1.99 -12.54
C GLU A 258 -12.19 0.93 -13.59
N LYS A 259 -11.19 0.53 -14.40
CA LYS A 259 -11.34 -0.51 -15.44
C LYS A 259 -11.64 -1.92 -14.92
N TYR A 260 -11.40 -2.18 -13.64
CA TYR A 260 -11.66 -3.47 -12.98
C TYR A 260 -12.93 -3.48 -12.14
N VAL A 261 -13.62 -2.33 -12.02
CA VAL A 261 -14.88 -2.27 -11.28
C VAL A 261 -16.01 -2.83 -12.15
N LYS A 262 -16.59 -3.95 -11.73
CA LYS A 262 -17.74 -4.63 -12.35
C LYS A 262 -18.82 -4.85 -11.30
N ASN A 263 -20.07 -4.55 -11.63
CA ASN A 263 -21.20 -4.67 -10.70
C ASN A 263 -20.93 -3.98 -9.34
N LYS A 264 -20.30 -2.79 -9.38
CA LYS A 264 -19.89 -1.99 -8.20
C LYS A 264 -18.81 -2.63 -7.31
N GLN A 265 -18.25 -3.78 -7.68
CA GLN A 265 -17.16 -4.45 -6.96
C GLN A 265 -15.92 -4.58 -7.84
N LEU A 266 -14.76 -4.69 -7.20
CA LEU A 266 -13.49 -4.86 -7.89
C LEU A 266 -13.30 -6.32 -8.30
N GLN A 267 -12.95 -6.56 -9.57
CA GLN A 267 -12.70 -7.91 -10.09
C GLN A 267 -11.45 -7.90 -10.95
N PHE A 268 -10.39 -8.54 -10.46
CA PHE A 268 -9.12 -8.63 -11.17
C PHE A 268 -9.06 -9.82 -12.13
N ALA A 269 -8.27 -9.65 -13.19
CA ALA A 269 -7.90 -10.74 -14.08
C ALA A 269 -6.59 -11.37 -13.59
N LYS A 270 -6.32 -12.62 -14.00
CA LYS A 270 -5.05 -13.31 -13.72
C LYS A 270 -3.86 -12.44 -14.09
N ASN A 271 -2.89 -12.35 -13.17
CA ASN A 271 -1.64 -11.61 -13.30
C ASN A 271 -1.76 -10.08 -13.39
N THR A 272 -2.89 -9.46 -13.02
CA THR A 272 -3.04 -7.98 -13.05
C THR A 272 -1.96 -7.27 -12.23
N SER A 273 -1.63 -7.76 -11.03
CA SER A 273 -0.58 -7.19 -10.16
C SER A 273 0.79 -7.09 -10.84
N THR A 274 1.08 -8.01 -11.77
CA THR A 274 2.36 -8.06 -12.48
C THR A 274 2.44 -7.10 -13.66
N MET A 275 1.28 -6.58 -14.12
CA MET A 275 1.20 -5.68 -15.25
C MET A 275 1.93 -4.36 -14.97
N ASN A 276 2.68 -3.89 -15.97
CA ASN A 276 3.46 -2.64 -15.86
C ASN A 276 2.59 -1.44 -15.46
N VAL A 277 1.34 -1.38 -15.95
CA VAL A 277 0.41 -0.28 -15.62
C VAL A 277 0.16 -0.22 -14.12
N PHE A 278 -0.17 -1.35 -13.48
CA PHE A 278 -0.44 -1.41 -12.05
C PHE A 278 0.82 -1.11 -11.21
N LYS A 279 1.97 -1.67 -11.60
CA LYS A 279 3.25 -1.40 -10.95
C LYS A 279 3.62 0.09 -11.00
N ARG A 280 3.51 0.72 -12.16
CA ARG A 280 3.85 2.13 -12.36
C ARG A 280 2.86 3.07 -11.67
N ALA A 281 1.57 2.79 -11.75
CA ALA A 281 0.58 3.58 -11.04
C ALA A 281 0.70 3.46 -9.50
N SER A 282 1.29 2.37 -8.98
CA SER A 282 1.53 2.24 -7.54
C SER A 282 2.52 3.26 -6.96
N TYR A 283 3.33 3.94 -7.79
CA TYR A 283 4.14 5.08 -7.34
C TYR A 283 3.26 6.24 -6.83
N ILE A 284 2.01 6.36 -7.29
CA ILE A 284 1.08 7.36 -6.77
C ILE A 284 0.81 7.14 -5.27
N LEU A 285 0.74 5.89 -4.82
CA LEU A 285 0.55 5.57 -3.39
C LEU A 285 1.78 5.96 -2.55
N ILE A 286 2.97 5.88 -3.15
CA ILE A 286 4.21 6.38 -2.53
C ILE A 286 4.18 7.92 -2.44
N ASP A 287 3.72 8.59 -3.50
CA ASP A 287 3.60 10.06 -3.52
C ASP A 287 2.57 10.56 -2.51
N LEU A 288 1.47 9.81 -2.33
CA LEU A 288 0.46 10.06 -1.30
C LEU A 288 1.02 9.86 0.11
N LYS A 289 1.88 8.85 0.32
CA LYS A 289 2.62 8.68 1.58
C LYS A 289 3.41 9.94 1.91
N TYR A 290 4.19 10.48 0.96
CA TYR A 290 4.94 11.71 1.20
C TYR A 290 4.01 12.87 1.57
N LEU A 291 2.92 13.05 0.81
CA LEU A 291 1.96 14.14 1.01
C LEU A 291 1.28 14.11 2.38
N LEU A 292 1.01 12.93 2.94
CA LEU A 292 0.31 12.74 4.21
C LEU A 292 1.22 12.37 5.39
N SER A 293 2.54 12.32 5.20
CA SER A 293 3.49 11.91 6.25
C SER A 293 3.45 12.80 7.50
N PHE A 294 3.03 14.06 7.36
CA PHE A 294 3.02 15.03 8.44
C PHE A 294 1.59 15.51 8.72
N LYS A 295 1.01 15.04 9.82
CA LYS A 295 -0.30 15.51 10.29
C LYS A 295 -0.27 17.02 10.60
N PRO A 296 -1.31 17.78 10.28
CA PRO A 296 -1.36 19.21 10.55
C PRO A 296 -1.58 19.49 12.04
N GLU A 297 -0.84 20.47 12.58
CA GLU A 297 -1.06 20.99 13.93
C GLU A 297 -2.22 21.99 13.97
N VAL A 298 -2.45 22.70 12.87
CA VAL A 298 -3.49 23.72 12.72
C VAL A 298 -4.31 23.43 11.48
N TRP A 299 -5.64 23.39 11.66
CA TRP A 299 -6.60 23.11 10.60
C TRP A 299 -7.33 24.37 10.12
N THR A 300 -7.09 24.76 8.87
CA THR A 300 -7.92 25.74 8.16
C THR A 300 -9.11 25.08 7.48
N GLN A 301 -10.10 25.87 7.05
CA GLN A 301 -11.27 25.35 6.35
C GLN A 301 -10.91 24.80 4.96
N GLU A 302 -9.95 25.42 4.28
CA GLU A 302 -9.42 24.99 2.99
C GLU A 302 -8.70 23.64 3.14
N LEU A 303 -7.87 23.48 4.18
CA LEU A 303 -7.18 22.22 4.44
C LEU A 303 -8.16 21.08 4.75
N ARG A 304 -9.15 21.33 5.62
CA ARG A 304 -10.23 20.36 5.90
C ARG A 304 -10.92 19.95 4.60
N THR A 305 -11.30 20.92 3.78
CA THR A 305 -12.01 20.68 2.51
C THR A 305 -11.15 19.85 1.55
N GLY A 306 -9.90 20.27 1.29
CA GLY A 306 -8.98 19.56 0.41
C GLY A 306 -8.65 18.13 0.87
N PHE A 307 -8.51 17.92 2.17
CA PHE A 307 -8.33 16.60 2.74
C PHE A 307 -9.56 15.71 2.54
N LEU A 308 -10.75 16.21 2.90
CA LEU A 308 -12.02 15.48 2.75
C LEU A 308 -12.32 15.07 1.30
N HIS A 309 -11.99 15.92 0.32
CA HIS A 309 -12.11 15.55 -1.10
C HIS A 309 -11.24 14.34 -1.47
N GLY A 310 -10.01 14.26 -0.95
CA GLY A 310 -9.16 13.09 -1.19
C GLY A 310 -9.68 11.84 -0.48
N VAL A 311 -10.14 11.97 0.77
CA VAL A 311 -10.78 10.86 1.51
C VAL A 311 -12.03 10.34 0.80
N GLN A 312 -12.80 11.21 0.14
CA GLN A 312 -13.96 10.79 -0.66
C GLN A 312 -13.58 9.77 -1.75
N ILE A 313 -12.45 9.99 -2.43
CA ILE A 313 -11.96 9.06 -3.45
C ILE A 313 -11.41 7.78 -2.81
N LEU A 314 -10.74 7.89 -1.65
CA LEU A 314 -10.32 6.70 -0.90
C LEU A 314 -11.54 5.86 -0.49
N ILE A 315 -12.58 6.46 0.08
CA ILE A 315 -13.83 5.76 0.44
C ILE A 315 -14.45 5.12 -0.79
N ARG A 316 -14.47 5.80 -1.96
CA ARG A 316 -14.94 5.20 -3.22
C ARG A 316 -14.14 3.95 -3.62
N LEU A 317 -12.83 3.94 -3.41
CA LEU A 317 -11.97 2.78 -3.63
C LEU A 317 -12.27 1.65 -2.62
N LEU A 318 -12.28 1.95 -1.33
CA LEU A 318 -12.60 0.94 -0.30
C LEU A 318 -14.01 0.36 -0.52
N LYS A 319 -14.93 1.20 -1.01
CA LYS A 319 -16.29 0.81 -1.38
C LYS A 319 -16.31 -0.29 -2.44
N CYS A 320 -15.55 -0.15 -3.53
CA CYS A 320 -15.52 -1.21 -4.54
C CYS A 320 -14.72 -2.45 -4.11
N MET A 321 -13.83 -2.32 -3.13
CA MET A 321 -13.13 -3.47 -2.54
C MET A 321 -13.99 -4.25 -1.53
N GLN A 322 -15.05 -3.64 -0.99
CA GLN A 322 -15.93 -4.29 -0.01
C GLN A 322 -16.65 -5.48 -0.62
N GLY A 323 -16.33 -6.68 -0.13
CA GLY A 323 -16.92 -7.94 -0.59
C GLY A 323 -16.37 -8.47 -1.92
N MET A 324 -15.23 -7.95 -2.40
CA MET A 324 -14.57 -8.50 -3.59
C MET A 324 -14.03 -9.92 -3.33
N ASP A 325 -13.81 -10.71 -4.38
CA ASP A 325 -13.30 -12.09 -4.29
C ASP A 325 -14.07 -12.99 -3.30
N ALA A 326 -15.40 -12.82 -3.22
CA ALA A 326 -16.25 -13.66 -2.40
C ALA A 326 -16.20 -15.13 -2.83
N VAL A 327 -16.13 -16.03 -1.84
CA VAL A 327 -16.04 -17.49 -2.03
C VAL A 327 -17.28 -18.19 -1.49
N THR A 328 -17.71 -19.25 -2.19
CA THR A 328 -18.78 -20.14 -1.75
C THR A 328 -18.23 -21.54 -1.51
N ARG A 329 -18.72 -22.22 -0.47
CA ARG A 329 -18.30 -23.58 -0.11
C ARG A 329 -18.58 -24.57 -1.24
N GLN A 330 -17.61 -25.42 -1.56
CA GLN A 330 -17.77 -26.46 -2.58
C GLN A 330 -18.26 -27.77 -1.95
N LEU A 331 -19.45 -28.22 -2.36
CA LEU A 331 -20.07 -29.47 -1.89
C LEU A 331 -19.90 -30.65 -2.85
N GLY A 332 -19.52 -30.42 -4.11
CA GLY A 332 -19.39 -31.45 -5.15
C GLY A 332 -17.95 -31.95 -5.31
N GLN A 333 -17.47 -31.95 -6.55
CA GLN A 333 -16.07 -32.25 -6.87
C GLN A 333 -15.13 -31.15 -6.34
N HIS A 334 -13.85 -31.48 -6.19
CA HIS A 334 -12.82 -30.51 -5.85
C HIS A 334 -12.75 -29.42 -6.92
N MET A 335 -12.48 -28.18 -6.51
CA MET A 335 -12.35 -27.07 -7.45
C MET A 335 -11.17 -27.30 -8.41
N GLU A 336 -11.45 -27.44 -9.71
CA GLU A 336 -10.42 -27.69 -10.73
C GLU A 336 -9.64 -26.42 -11.10
N TYR A 337 -10.28 -25.25 -11.05
CA TYR A 337 -9.70 -23.96 -11.43
C TYR A 337 -9.62 -23.02 -10.25
N GLU A 338 -8.41 -22.70 -9.81
CA GLU A 338 -8.22 -21.74 -8.72
C GLU A 338 -8.47 -20.29 -9.15
N PRO A 339 -9.26 -19.53 -8.36
CA PRO A 339 -9.46 -18.10 -8.58
C PRO A 339 -8.18 -17.32 -8.27
N GLU A 340 -8.03 -16.19 -8.96
CA GLU A 340 -6.97 -15.21 -8.68
C GLU A 340 -7.24 -14.53 -7.34
N TRP A 341 -6.22 -14.36 -6.51
CA TRP A 341 -6.34 -13.75 -5.18
C TRP A 341 -5.17 -12.79 -4.85
N GLU A 342 -4.03 -12.91 -5.54
CA GLU A 342 -2.80 -12.19 -5.21
C GLU A 342 -2.92 -10.68 -5.45
N THR A 343 -3.65 -10.26 -6.48
CA THR A 343 -3.79 -8.84 -6.85
C THR A 343 -4.56 -8.07 -5.79
N ALA A 344 -5.62 -8.67 -5.23
CA ALA A 344 -6.37 -8.09 -4.11
C ALA A 344 -5.50 -7.83 -2.89
N PHE A 345 -4.69 -8.81 -2.47
CA PHE A 345 -3.74 -8.65 -1.37
C PHE A 345 -2.62 -7.65 -1.69
N THR A 346 -2.11 -7.66 -2.92
CA THR A 346 -1.11 -6.69 -3.38
C THR A 346 -1.66 -5.26 -3.27
N LEU A 347 -2.93 -5.05 -3.63
CA LEU A 347 -3.59 -3.76 -3.48
C LEU A 347 -3.75 -3.38 -2.00
N HIS A 348 -4.21 -4.29 -1.15
CA HIS A 348 -4.32 -4.07 0.30
C HIS A 348 -2.97 -3.66 0.92
N LEU A 349 -1.91 -4.43 0.66
CA LEU A 349 -0.56 -4.15 1.16
C LEU A 349 -0.02 -2.79 0.70
N LYS A 350 -0.39 -2.35 -0.51
CA LYS A 350 0.02 -1.03 -1.01
C LYS A 350 -0.83 0.11 -0.42
N LEU A 351 -2.06 -0.17 0.00
CA LEU A 351 -2.97 0.80 0.59
C LEU A 351 -2.84 0.91 2.12
N SER A 352 -2.32 -0.11 2.81
CA SER A 352 -2.25 -0.17 4.28
C SER A 352 -1.69 1.12 4.88
N HIS A 353 -0.50 1.52 4.44
CA HIS A 353 0.17 2.71 4.96
C HIS A 353 -0.64 4.00 4.69
N LEU A 354 -1.27 4.12 3.53
CA LEU A 354 -2.13 5.27 3.23
C LEU A 354 -3.36 5.29 4.15
N ILE A 355 -3.98 4.14 4.40
CA ILE A 355 -5.12 4.01 5.31
C ILE A 355 -4.70 4.47 6.72
N THR A 356 -3.57 3.98 7.22
CA THR A 356 -3.03 4.39 8.53
C THR A 356 -2.80 5.90 8.59
N LEU A 357 -2.13 6.50 7.60
CA LEU A 357 -1.90 7.95 7.56
C LEU A 357 -3.22 8.75 7.54
N VAL A 358 -4.23 8.29 6.81
CA VAL A 358 -5.54 8.97 6.77
C VAL A 358 -6.24 8.87 8.13
N LEU A 359 -6.20 7.71 8.79
CA LEU A 359 -6.74 7.53 10.15
C LEU A 359 -6.03 8.47 11.15
N ASP A 360 -4.69 8.55 11.08
CA ASP A 360 -3.89 9.43 11.92
C ASP A 360 -4.28 10.90 11.74
N TRP A 361 -4.50 11.34 10.50
CA TRP A 361 -4.98 12.70 10.21
C TRP A 361 -6.38 12.94 10.78
N CYS A 362 -7.31 12.00 10.58
CA CYS A 362 -8.65 12.06 11.16
C CYS A 362 -8.61 12.16 12.69
N SER A 363 -7.64 11.52 13.35
CA SER A 363 -7.48 11.56 14.81
C SER A 363 -7.10 12.95 15.37
N THR A 364 -6.76 13.92 14.52
CA THR A 364 -6.29 15.26 14.94
C THR A 364 -7.36 16.35 14.95
N ASP A 365 -8.49 16.15 14.27
CA ASP A 365 -9.55 17.17 14.16
C ASP A 365 -10.95 16.55 14.21
N LYS A 366 -11.74 17.00 15.19
CA LYS A 366 -13.12 16.54 15.42
C LYS A 366 -14.02 16.69 14.19
N VAL A 367 -13.92 17.81 13.46
CA VAL A 367 -14.79 18.09 12.31
C VAL A 367 -14.48 17.14 11.15
N VAL A 368 -13.19 16.90 10.89
CA VAL A 368 -12.75 15.93 9.88
C VAL A 368 -13.20 14.53 10.25
N LEU A 369 -12.92 14.06 11.48
CA LEU A 369 -13.32 12.73 11.96
C LEU A 369 -14.83 12.49 11.76
N VAL A 370 -15.66 13.42 12.23
CA VAL A 370 -17.13 13.33 12.10
C VAL A 370 -17.57 13.27 10.63
N LYS A 371 -17.00 14.11 9.76
CA LYS A 371 -17.38 14.13 8.34
C LYS A 371 -16.97 12.85 7.62
N VAL A 372 -15.74 12.36 7.85
CA VAL A 372 -15.26 11.11 7.27
C VAL A 372 -16.10 9.93 7.76
N TYR A 373 -16.41 9.87 9.05
CA TYR A 373 -17.26 8.82 9.61
C TYR A 373 -18.66 8.82 8.99
N ARG A 374 -19.28 10.00 8.79
CA ARG A 374 -20.58 10.11 8.11
C ARG A 374 -20.53 9.67 6.64
N MET A 375 -19.48 10.06 5.91
CA MET A 375 -19.27 9.59 4.53
C MET A 375 -19.13 8.06 4.48
N LEU A 376 -18.48 7.48 5.49
CA LEU A 376 -18.28 6.04 5.61
C LEU A 376 -19.59 5.30 5.91
N LEU A 377 -20.38 5.79 6.85
CA LEU A 377 -21.71 5.23 7.15
C LEU A 377 -22.62 5.26 5.92
N ALA A 378 -22.65 6.38 5.19
CA ALA A 378 -23.41 6.47 3.95
C ALA A 378 -22.95 5.43 2.91
N ALA A 379 -21.63 5.24 2.76
CA ALA A 379 -21.08 4.23 1.86
C ALA A 379 -21.44 2.80 2.29
N LEU A 380 -21.49 2.51 3.59
CA LEU A 380 -21.92 1.21 4.15
C LEU A 380 -23.42 0.97 3.95
N THR A 381 -24.28 1.98 4.14
CA THR A 381 -25.73 1.87 3.83
C THR A 381 -25.96 1.50 2.36
N GLU A 382 -25.13 2.04 1.46
CA GLU A 382 -25.21 1.75 0.02
C GLU A 382 -24.66 0.37 -0.35
N ILE A 383 -23.61 -0.11 0.32
CA ILE A 383 -23.06 -1.46 0.10
C ILE A 383 -23.73 -2.44 1.05
N LYS A 384 -24.84 -3.02 0.61
CA LYS A 384 -25.52 -4.07 1.37
C LYS A 384 -24.88 -5.46 1.19
N PHE A 385 -23.56 -5.57 0.99
CA PHE A 385 -22.89 -6.87 0.89
C PHE A 385 -23.19 -7.71 2.14
N VAL A 386 -23.61 -8.97 1.97
CA VAL A 386 -24.22 -9.83 3.00
C VAL A 386 -25.59 -9.33 3.50
N VAL A 387 -25.68 -8.10 4.00
CA VAL A 387 -26.86 -7.54 4.67
C VAL A 387 -28.10 -7.45 3.76
N SER A 388 -27.97 -7.25 2.44
CA SER A 388 -29.16 -7.25 1.56
C SER A 388 -29.77 -8.64 1.37
N GLU A 389 -29.00 -9.69 1.62
CA GLU A 389 -29.42 -11.07 1.42
C GLU A 389 -29.84 -11.75 2.73
N THR A 390 -29.78 -11.03 3.85
CA THR A 390 -30.21 -11.53 5.16
C THR A 390 -31.71 -11.42 5.30
N LYS A 391 -32.31 -12.42 5.95
CA LYS A 391 -33.67 -12.32 6.52
C LYS A 391 -33.54 -12.07 8.02
N VAL A 392 -34.41 -11.26 8.59
CA VAL A 392 -34.47 -11.09 10.04
C VAL A 392 -35.32 -12.22 10.62
N GLU A 393 -34.77 -12.99 11.54
CA GLU A 393 -35.50 -14.00 12.31
C GLU A 393 -35.27 -13.79 13.80
N MET A 394 -36.33 -13.92 14.60
CA MET A 394 -36.19 -13.97 16.05
C MET A 394 -35.55 -15.30 16.44
N LYS A 395 -34.48 -15.24 17.22
CA LYS A 395 -33.88 -16.40 17.89
C LYS A 395 -34.04 -16.20 19.38
N GLU A 396 -34.47 -17.27 20.05
CA GLU A 396 -34.65 -17.31 21.49
C GLU A 396 -33.62 -18.27 22.08
N LEU A 397 -33.05 -17.88 23.21
CA LEU A 397 -32.15 -18.70 24.00
C LEU A 397 -32.36 -18.37 25.47
N ALA A 398 -32.67 -19.39 26.26
CA ALA A 398 -33.13 -19.23 27.64
C ALA A 398 -34.34 -18.27 27.71
N ASP A 399 -34.23 -17.18 28.48
CA ASP A 399 -35.23 -16.12 28.65
C ASP A 399 -34.96 -14.86 27.83
N HIS A 400 -34.02 -14.94 26.88
CA HIS A 400 -33.62 -13.83 26.01
C HIS A 400 -33.96 -14.10 24.54
N SER A 401 -34.16 -13.02 23.78
CA SER A 401 -34.51 -13.09 22.35
C SER A 401 -33.78 -12.00 21.57
N ALA A 402 -33.31 -12.31 20.37
CA ALA A 402 -32.65 -11.35 19.48
C ALA A 402 -33.12 -11.47 18.02
N SER A 403 -33.23 -10.31 17.35
CA SER A 403 -33.56 -10.22 15.92
C SER A 403 -32.34 -10.50 15.04
N CYS A 404 -32.04 -11.77 14.78
CA CYS A 404 -30.83 -12.19 14.07
C CYS A 404 -30.92 -12.00 12.56
N LEU A 405 -29.81 -11.54 11.97
CA LEU A 405 -29.62 -11.49 10.52
C LEU A 405 -29.21 -12.88 9.99
N MET A 406 -30.11 -13.53 9.28
CA MET A 406 -29.92 -14.89 8.80
C MET A 406 -29.20 -14.90 7.45
N TYR A 407 -27.95 -15.34 7.48
CA TYR A 407 -27.10 -15.56 6.32
C TYR A 407 -26.35 -16.86 6.51
N ASP A 408 -26.66 -17.86 5.66
CA ASP A 408 -26.03 -19.17 5.72
C ASP A 408 -24.64 -19.12 5.09
N VAL A 409 -23.62 -19.00 5.94
CA VAL A 409 -22.21 -18.99 5.56
C VAL A 409 -21.80 -20.25 4.82
N ALA A 410 -22.43 -21.39 5.10
CA ALA A 410 -22.07 -22.66 4.48
C ALA A 410 -22.55 -22.78 3.02
N SER A 411 -23.49 -21.94 2.56
CA SER A 411 -24.05 -21.99 1.21
C SER A 411 -23.93 -20.69 0.41
N LYS A 412 -23.77 -19.55 1.07
CA LYS A 412 -23.72 -18.23 0.42
C LYS A 412 -22.29 -17.66 0.29
N PRO A 413 -22.04 -16.70 -0.63
CA PRO A 413 -20.71 -16.14 -0.84
C PRO A 413 -20.19 -15.28 0.33
N VAL A 414 -19.00 -15.59 0.86
CA VAL A 414 -18.35 -14.80 1.92
C VAL A 414 -17.00 -14.27 1.44
N SER A 415 -16.64 -13.04 1.82
CA SER A 415 -15.36 -12.43 1.44
C SER A 415 -14.59 -11.99 2.67
N ILE A 416 -13.29 -12.22 2.67
CA ILE A 416 -12.36 -11.68 3.67
C ILE A 416 -11.98 -10.20 3.42
N HIS A 417 -12.39 -9.62 2.28
CA HIS A 417 -12.05 -8.26 1.87
C HIS A 417 -13.15 -7.29 2.34
N LEU A 418 -13.01 -6.79 3.57
CA LEU A 418 -13.95 -5.85 4.20
C LEU A 418 -13.33 -4.48 4.54
N PRO A 419 -12.54 -3.85 3.63
CA PRO A 419 -11.77 -2.65 3.99
C PRO A 419 -12.62 -1.46 4.42
N LEU A 420 -13.86 -1.33 3.93
CA LEU A 420 -14.72 -0.22 4.31
C LEU A 420 -15.19 -0.37 5.76
N THR A 421 -15.63 -1.56 6.15
CA THR A 421 -15.99 -1.88 7.54
C THR A 421 -14.76 -1.75 8.44
N ARG A 422 -13.58 -2.19 8.01
CA ARG A 422 -12.34 -2.08 8.80
C ARG A 422 -11.84 -0.65 8.97
N PHE A 423 -12.05 0.20 7.97
CA PHE A 423 -11.78 1.63 8.09
C PHE A 423 -12.68 2.28 9.16
N LEU A 424 -13.90 1.78 9.35
CA LEU A 424 -14.80 2.24 10.42
C LEU A 424 -14.20 1.95 11.80
N ALA A 425 -13.70 0.73 12.01
CA ALA A 425 -12.99 0.39 13.25
C ALA A 425 -11.80 1.31 13.51
N GLY A 426 -11.03 1.65 12.47
CA GLY A 426 -9.91 2.58 12.57
C GLY A 426 -10.30 4.00 13.00
N LEU A 427 -11.48 4.48 12.61
CA LEU A 427 -11.98 5.80 13.03
C LEU A 427 -12.60 5.76 14.43
N TYR A 428 -13.31 4.68 14.75
CA TYR A 428 -14.09 4.56 15.99
C TYR A 428 -13.21 4.60 17.24
N VAL A 429 -12.00 4.04 17.19
CA VAL A 429 -11.04 4.07 18.32
C VAL A 429 -10.62 5.49 18.72
N HIS A 430 -10.90 6.51 17.91
CA HIS A 430 -10.61 7.91 18.22
C HIS A 430 -11.82 8.69 18.75
N PHE A 431 -12.97 8.04 18.97
CA PHE A 431 -14.21 8.71 19.35
C PHE A 431 -14.14 9.33 20.75
N GLU A 432 -13.67 8.59 21.74
CA GLU A 432 -13.55 9.06 23.13
C GLU A 432 -12.70 10.34 23.22
N LYS A 433 -11.62 10.43 22.45
CA LYS A 433 -10.75 11.62 22.39
C LYS A 433 -11.50 12.93 22.09
N PHE A 434 -12.65 12.85 21.41
CA PHE A 434 -13.46 13.99 21.00
C PHE A 434 -14.87 14.00 21.62
N ASP A 435 -15.09 13.20 22.65
CA ASP A 435 -16.40 12.99 23.31
C ASP A 435 -17.49 12.61 22.29
N LEU A 436 -17.14 11.71 21.38
CA LEU A 436 -18.04 11.18 20.37
C LEU A 436 -18.55 9.80 20.78
N THR A 437 -19.76 9.49 20.35
CA THR A 437 -20.41 8.18 20.51
C THR A 437 -21.00 7.75 19.18
N PHE A 438 -21.40 6.48 19.08
CA PHE A 438 -22.07 5.97 17.89
C PHE A 438 -23.31 6.82 17.53
N ASP A 439 -24.10 7.23 18.53
CA ASP A 439 -25.35 7.97 18.32
C ASP A 439 -25.17 9.46 18.03
N THR A 440 -24.18 10.10 18.65
CA THR A 440 -23.94 11.55 18.48
C THR A 440 -23.40 11.92 17.09
N VAL A 441 -22.68 11.00 16.42
CA VAL A 441 -22.06 11.26 15.11
C VAL A 441 -23.01 10.92 13.94
N GLY A 442 -24.12 10.23 14.22
CA GLY A 442 -25.13 9.85 13.22
C GLY A 442 -25.66 11.02 12.39
N THR A 443 -25.96 10.77 11.12
CA THR A 443 -26.78 11.67 10.31
C THR A 443 -28.20 11.70 10.87
N SER A 444 -28.91 12.82 10.75
CA SER A 444 -30.33 12.95 11.11
C SER A 444 -31.28 12.06 10.27
N SER A 445 -30.74 11.11 9.50
CA SER A 445 -31.45 10.23 8.58
C SER A 445 -31.71 8.87 9.23
N THR A 446 -32.91 8.35 9.06
CA THR A 446 -33.36 7.00 9.50
C THR A 446 -32.62 5.82 8.86
N ASP A 447 -31.69 6.06 7.92
CA ASP A 447 -31.02 5.04 7.09
C ASP A 447 -29.58 4.68 7.55
N LYS A 448 -29.19 5.01 8.79
CA LYS A 448 -27.88 4.61 9.34
C LYS A 448 -27.85 3.09 9.58
N PRO A 449 -26.76 2.37 9.25
CA PRO A 449 -26.69 0.94 9.52
C PRO A 449 -26.67 0.69 11.03
N THR A 450 -27.42 -0.33 11.47
CA THR A 450 -27.45 -0.74 12.88
C THR A 450 -26.15 -1.41 13.29
N PRO A 451 -25.81 -1.50 14.58
CA PRO A 451 -24.63 -2.24 15.04
C PRO A 451 -24.58 -3.69 14.51
N GLU A 452 -25.71 -4.38 14.48
CA GLU A 452 -25.87 -5.74 13.95
C GLU A 452 -25.49 -5.79 12.46
N GLN A 453 -25.97 -4.82 11.67
CA GLN A 453 -25.65 -4.72 10.24
C GLN A 453 -24.16 -4.42 10.00
N ILE A 454 -23.50 -3.67 10.90
CA ILE A 454 -22.08 -3.35 10.80
C ILE A 454 -21.22 -4.58 11.08
N ILE A 455 -21.56 -5.38 12.11
CA ILE A 455 -20.78 -6.57 12.48
C ILE A 455 -21.03 -7.75 11.55
N GLU A 456 -22.20 -7.85 10.92
CA GLU A 456 -22.65 -9.03 10.18
C GLU A 456 -21.65 -9.52 9.10
N PRO A 457 -21.07 -8.67 8.21
CA PRO A 457 -20.07 -9.14 7.25
C PRO A 457 -18.81 -9.70 7.90
N VAL A 458 -18.37 -9.11 9.02
CA VAL A 458 -17.21 -9.58 9.78
C VAL A 458 -17.53 -10.89 10.47
N LEU A 459 -18.72 -11.02 11.06
CA LEU A 459 -19.17 -12.25 11.70
C LEU A 459 -19.27 -13.40 10.69
N CYS A 460 -19.84 -13.16 9.50
CA CYS A 460 -19.83 -14.13 8.40
C CYS A 460 -18.41 -14.57 8.01
N THR A 461 -17.47 -13.62 7.95
CA THR A 461 -16.05 -13.92 7.66
C THR A 461 -15.42 -14.78 8.75
N ARG A 462 -15.64 -14.43 10.02
CA ARG A 462 -15.14 -15.21 11.17
C ARG A 462 -15.73 -16.62 11.19
N THR A 463 -17.04 -16.76 10.98
CA THR A 463 -17.69 -18.06 10.89
C THR A 463 -17.16 -18.88 9.72
N MET A 464 -16.93 -18.28 8.54
CA MET A 464 -16.34 -19.00 7.40
C MET A 464 -14.95 -19.54 7.74
N ILE A 465 -14.10 -18.73 8.38
CA ILE A 465 -12.77 -19.15 8.84
C ILE A 465 -12.87 -20.30 9.83
N SER A 466 -13.78 -20.23 10.81
CA SER A 466 -14.03 -21.32 11.77
C SER A 466 -14.51 -22.59 11.07
N GLN A 467 -15.42 -22.49 10.10
CA GLN A 467 -15.87 -23.63 9.29
C GLN A 467 -14.72 -24.25 8.47
N VAL A 468 -13.79 -23.43 7.96
CA VAL A 468 -12.59 -23.92 7.26
C VAL A 468 -11.71 -24.72 8.22
N TYR A 469 -11.46 -24.21 9.44
CA TYR A 469 -10.70 -24.93 10.46
C TYR A 469 -11.40 -26.18 10.99
N ALA A 470 -12.73 -26.21 11.02
CA ALA A 470 -13.53 -27.40 11.29
C ALA A 470 -13.47 -28.44 10.16
N GLY A 471 -12.89 -28.10 9.01
CA GLY A 471 -12.72 -28.99 7.86
C GLY A 471 -13.92 -29.03 6.91
N MET A 472 -14.85 -28.10 7.02
CA MET A 472 -16.06 -28.07 6.20
C MET A 472 -15.77 -27.63 4.76
N TRP A 473 -14.68 -26.89 4.52
CA TRP A 473 -14.34 -26.25 3.24
C TRP A 473 -13.16 -26.93 2.50
N ARG A 474 -12.85 -28.19 2.80
CA ARG A 474 -11.70 -28.94 2.22
C ARG A 474 -11.66 -28.99 0.68
N ARG A 475 -12.78 -28.75 0.00
CA ARG A 475 -12.92 -28.83 -1.46
C ARG A 475 -12.68 -27.51 -2.20
N ASN A 476 -12.45 -26.41 -1.48
CA ASN A 476 -12.29 -25.06 -2.03
C ASN A 476 -10.89 -24.75 -2.60
N GLY A 477 -9.95 -25.70 -2.58
CA GLY A 477 -8.60 -25.53 -3.13
C GLY A 477 -7.64 -24.73 -2.25
N TYR A 478 -6.41 -24.54 -2.72
CA TYR A 478 -5.36 -23.83 -1.99
C TYR A 478 -5.53 -22.32 -2.04
N SER A 479 -6.20 -21.78 -3.06
CA SER A 479 -6.50 -20.34 -3.15
C SER A 479 -7.15 -19.79 -1.87
N LEU A 480 -8.19 -20.47 -1.34
CA LEU A 480 -8.81 -20.08 -0.07
C LEU A 480 -7.82 -20.17 1.10
N LEU A 481 -7.05 -21.27 1.20
CA LEU A 481 -6.07 -21.45 2.28
C LEU A 481 -4.99 -20.36 2.24
N ASN A 482 -4.53 -19.96 1.06
CA ASN A 482 -3.57 -18.88 0.87
C ASN A 482 -4.17 -17.53 1.30
N GLN A 483 -5.41 -17.24 0.93
CA GLN A 483 -6.12 -16.05 1.38
C GLN A 483 -6.20 -15.99 2.91
N LEU A 484 -6.54 -17.09 3.57
CA LEU A 484 -6.60 -17.17 5.04
C LEU A 484 -5.21 -17.07 5.70
N TYR A 485 -4.17 -17.60 5.05
CA TYR A 485 -2.79 -17.41 5.50
C TYR A 485 -2.42 -15.92 5.50
N PHE A 486 -2.68 -15.20 4.41
CA PHE A 486 -2.36 -13.78 4.34
C PHE A 486 -3.25 -12.93 5.25
N TYR A 487 -4.51 -13.29 5.46
CA TYR A 487 -5.41 -12.63 6.43
C TYR A 487 -4.82 -12.60 7.86
N ARG A 488 -4.12 -13.66 8.28
CA ARG A 488 -3.46 -13.76 9.60
C ARG A 488 -1.98 -13.37 9.58
N ASN A 489 -1.38 -13.21 8.40
CA ASN A 489 0.03 -12.89 8.25
C ASN A 489 0.32 -11.49 8.83
N VAL A 490 1.47 -11.35 9.48
CA VAL A 490 1.93 -10.09 10.11
C VAL A 490 1.66 -8.89 9.20
N LYS A 491 2.06 -8.96 7.92
CA LYS A 491 1.96 -7.85 6.95
C LYS A 491 0.55 -7.34 6.66
N CYS A 492 -0.49 -8.15 6.91
CA CYS A 492 -1.87 -7.78 6.62
C CYS A 492 -2.76 -7.77 7.87
N ARG A 493 -2.43 -8.56 8.90
CA ARG A 493 -3.33 -8.82 10.03
C ARG A 493 -3.82 -7.53 10.72
N PHE A 494 -2.94 -6.53 10.83
CA PHE A 494 -3.26 -5.24 11.42
C PHE A 494 -4.41 -4.51 10.73
N GLU A 495 -4.48 -4.56 9.39
CA GLU A 495 -5.54 -3.95 8.59
C GLU A 495 -6.67 -4.94 8.24
N MET A 496 -6.60 -6.18 8.74
CA MET A 496 -7.57 -7.24 8.48
C MET A 496 -8.11 -7.85 9.78
N LEU A 497 -7.47 -8.90 10.29
CA LEU A 497 -7.88 -9.60 11.52
C LEU A 497 -8.10 -8.66 12.70
N ASP A 498 -7.15 -7.78 12.98
CA ASP A 498 -7.21 -6.91 14.16
C ASP A 498 -8.42 -5.97 14.06
N ARG A 499 -8.65 -5.38 12.88
CA ARG A 499 -9.82 -4.54 12.62
C ARG A 499 -11.14 -5.32 12.68
N ASP A 500 -11.15 -6.59 12.29
CA ASP A 500 -12.33 -7.45 12.45
C ASP A 500 -12.66 -7.66 13.94
N ILE A 501 -11.65 -7.91 14.78
CA ILE A 501 -11.85 -8.00 16.24
C ILE A 501 -12.37 -6.67 16.80
N VAL A 502 -11.79 -5.54 16.40
CA VAL A 502 -12.28 -4.21 16.83
C VAL A 502 -13.73 -3.99 16.41
N ILE A 503 -14.16 -4.40 15.21
CA ILE A 503 -15.56 -4.29 14.79
C ILE A 503 -16.49 -5.14 15.68
N LEU A 504 -16.09 -6.36 16.02
CA LEU A 504 -16.88 -7.20 16.91
C LEU A 504 -16.94 -6.64 18.33
N GLN A 505 -15.85 -6.03 18.82
CA GLN A 505 -15.83 -5.31 20.10
C GLN A 505 -16.72 -4.06 20.08
N ILE A 506 -16.76 -3.32 18.98
CA ILE A 506 -17.71 -2.22 18.79
C ILE A 506 -19.14 -2.76 18.87
N GLY A 507 -19.44 -3.87 18.19
CA GLY A 507 -20.74 -4.55 18.32
C GLY A 507 -21.07 -4.93 19.76
N ALA A 508 -20.13 -5.58 20.46
CA ALA A 508 -20.29 -5.99 21.86
C ALA A 508 -20.51 -4.80 22.81
N SER A 509 -19.99 -3.62 22.47
CA SER A 509 -20.20 -2.39 23.27
C SER A 509 -21.53 -1.68 23.00
N LEU A 510 -22.17 -1.96 21.85
CA LEU A 510 -23.38 -1.27 21.38
C LEU A 510 -24.64 -2.12 21.44
N ILE A 511 -24.51 -3.45 21.41
CA ILE A 511 -25.61 -4.41 21.45
C ILE A 511 -25.73 -4.93 22.89
N GLU A 512 -26.95 -5.21 23.35
CA GLU A 512 -27.17 -5.85 24.66
C GLU A 512 -26.42 -7.19 24.73
N SER A 513 -25.84 -7.52 25.88
CA SER A 513 -24.87 -8.62 25.98
C SER A 513 -25.45 -9.99 25.63
N ASN A 514 -26.68 -10.29 26.03
CA ASN A 514 -27.34 -11.55 25.69
C ASN A 514 -27.76 -11.57 24.22
N GLU A 515 -28.27 -10.46 23.69
CA GLU A 515 -28.57 -10.33 22.26
C GLU A 515 -27.32 -10.56 21.40
N PHE A 516 -26.20 -9.94 21.77
CA PHE A 516 -24.92 -10.11 21.09
C PHE A 516 -24.45 -11.58 21.08
N LEU A 517 -24.59 -12.28 22.20
CA LEU A 517 -24.28 -13.72 22.28
C LEU A 517 -25.21 -14.55 21.38
N ILE A 518 -26.52 -14.26 21.36
CA ILE A 518 -27.48 -14.92 20.48
C ILE A 518 -27.12 -14.69 19.01
N HIS A 519 -26.70 -13.48 18.63
CA HIS A 519 -26.23 -13.18 17.27
C HIS A 519 -25.02 -14.03 16.86
N ILE A 520 -24.01 -14.15 17.73
CA ILE A 520 -22.82 -14.97 17.45
C ILE A 520 -23.20 -16.45 17.36
N LEU A 521 -23.94 -16.98 18.33
CA LEU A 521 -24.39 -18.38 18.34
C LEU A 521 -25.23 -18.71 17.12
N SER A 522 -26.15 -17.82 16.74
CA SER A 522 -26.98 -17.98 15.55
C SER A 522 -26.13 -18.00 14.28
N LYS A 523 -25.10 -17.14 14.16
CA LYS A 523 -24.25 -17.12 12.97
C LYS A 523 -23.40 -18.37 12.84
N PHE A 524 -22.87 -18.87 13.96
CA PHE A 524 -22.09 -20.10 14.01
C PHE A 524 -22.95 -21.36 13.86
N ASN A 525 -24.28 -21.23 13.81
CA ASN A 525 -25.24 -22.33 13.78
C ASN A 525 -25.10 -23.26 15.00
N LEU A 526 -24.95 -22.65 16.19
CA LEU A 526 -24.74 -23.34 17.47
C LEU A 526 -25.83 -23.06 18.51
N ILE A 527 -26.96 -22.45 18.12
CA ILE A 527 -28.11 -22.26 19.04
C ILE A 527 -28.62 -23.61 19.54
N GLU A 528 -28.88 -24.56 18.64
CA GLU A 528 -29.38 -25.90 19.03
C GLU A 528 -28.38 -26.68 19.90
N TRP A 529 -27.07 -26.43 19.72
CA TRP A 529 -26.02 -27.05 20.54
C TRP A 529 -26.12 -26.67 22.03
N THR A 530 -26.75 -25.54 22.36
CA THR A 530 -26.92 -25.10 23.74
C THR A 530 -28.06 -25.79 24.49
N TYR A 531 -28.89 -26.58 23.81
CA TYR A 531 -30.02 -27.28 24.45
C TYR A 531 -29.60 -28.62 25.07
N ASP A 532 -30.20 -28.96 26.22
CA ASP A 532 -29.88 -30.18 26.99
C ASP A 532 -30.08 -31.48 26.21
N ASN A 533 -30.96 -31.46 25.20
CA ASN A 533 -31.31 -32.58 24.34
C ASN A 533 -30.66 -32.50 22.95
N PHE A 534 -29.52 -31.81 22.83
CA PHE A 534 -28.80 -31.73 21.57
C PHE A 534 -28.35 -33.12 21.09
N GLU A 535 -28.97 -33.59 20.00
CA GLU A 535 -28.47 -34.71 19.21
C GLU A 535 -27.93 -34.16 17.88
N PRO A 536 -26.68 -34.48 17.48
CA PRO A 536 -26.16 -34.03 16.19
C PRO A 536 -27.08 -34.53 15.07
N ALA A 537 -27.64 -33.60 14.28
CA ALA A 537 -28.70 -33.89 13.32
C ALA A 537 -28.40 -35.11 12.44
N ASN A 538 -29.34 -36.06 12.40
CA ASN A 538 -29.39 -37.24 11.52
C ASN A 538 -29.40 -36.81 10.04
N THR A 539 -28.23 -36.42 9.53
CA THR A 539 -27.97 -36.22 8.11
C THR A 539 -27.13 -37.39 7.64
N THR A 540 -27.43 -37.88 6.45
CA THR A 540 -26.94 -39.08 5.75
C THR A 540 -25.41 -39.19 5.53
N ASN A 541 -24.60 -38.47 6.29
CA ASN A 541 -23.14 -38.54 6.34
C ASN A 541 -22.68 -39.23 7.63
N PRO A 542 -21.49 -39.87 7.65
CA PRO A 542 -21.00 -40.61 8.81
C PRO A 542 -20.99 -39.75 10.08
N GLU A 543 -21.72 -40.21 11.10
CA GLU A 543 -22.03 -39.52 12.37
C GLU A 543 -20.81 -38.91 13.09
N GLU A 544 -19.62 -39.48 12.90
CA GLU A 544 -18.35 -39.02 13.49
C GLU A 544 -17.85 -37.68 12.93
N ASP A 545 -18.03 -37.42 11.64
CA ASP A 545 -17.51 -36.20 10.99
C ASP A 545 -18.32 -34.96 11.39
N THR A 546 -19.64 -35.11 11.56
CA THR A 546 -20.53 -34.01 11.99
C THR A 546 -20.28 -33.63 13.44
N THR A 547 -20.15 -34.61 14.34
CA THR A 547 -19.87 -34.37 15.77
C THR A 547 -18.53 -33.66 15.95
N ARG A 548 -17.48 -34.10 15.24
CA ARG A 548 -16.17 -33.45 15.27
C ARG A 548 -16.21 -32.02 14.71
N GLN A 549 -16.98 -31.77 13.65
CA GLN A 549 -17.16 -30.42 13.11
C GLN A 549 -17.83 -29.51 14.14
N THR A 550 -18.89 -29.96 14.81
CA THR A 550 -19.56 -29.20 15.87
C THR A 550 -18.61 -28.86 17.01
N ILE A 551 -17.84 -29.84 17.52
CA ILE A 551 -16.85 -29.60 18.59
C ILE A 551 -15.83 -28.53 18.17
N ASN A 552 -15.30 -28.61 16.95
CA ASN A 552 -14.35 -27.60 16.45
C ASN A 552 -15.01 -26.23 16.29
N MET A 553 -16.27 -26.17 15.85
CA MET A 553 -17.00 -24.91 15.73
C MET A 553 -17.24 -24.26 17.10
N VAL A 554 -17.55 -25.05 18.13
CA VAL A 554 -17.69 -24.59 19.51
C VAL A 554 -16.35 -24.06 20.03
N ASP A 555 -15.25 -24.79 19.83
CA ASP A 555 -13.90 -24.35 20.21
C ASP A 555 -13.54 -23.00 19.59
N GLU A 556 -13.76 -22.84 18.28
CA GLU A 556 -13.48 -21.60 17.56
C GLU A 556 -14.41 -20.44 17.99
N LEU A 557 -15.67 -20.71 18.36
CA LEU A 557 -16.60 -19.70 18.92
C LEU A 557 -16.14 -19.24 20.31
N LEU A 558 -15.80 -20.17 21.19
CA LEU A 558 -15.35 -19.85 22.55
C LEU A 558 -14.03 -19.08 22.51
N GLU A 559 -13.09 -19.48 21.66
CA GLU A 559 -11.85 -18.72 21.46
C GLU A 559 -12.14 -17.31 20.92
N LEU A 560 -13.07 -17.14 19.98
CA LEU A 560 -13.47 -15.81 19.50
C LEU A 560 -14.05 -14.94 20.63
N LEU A 561 -14.91 -15.48 21.49
CA LEU A 561 -15.46 -14.75 22.64
C LEU A 561 -14.36 -14.33 23.63
N ILE A 562 -13.42 -15.23 23.93
CA ILE A 562 -12.25 -14.92 24.78
C ILE A 562 -11.44 -13.78 24.16
N ILE A 563 -11.25 -13.77 22.84
CA ILE A 563 -10.51 -12.71 22.13
C ILE A 563 -11.29 -11.38 22.20
N ILE A 564 -12.59 -11.38 21.92
CA ILE A 564 -13.42 -10.15 21.94
C ILE A 564 -13.38 -9.50 23.33
N VAL A 565 -13.48 -10.28 24.40
CA VAL A 565 -13.48 -9.74 25.78
C VAL A 565 -12.07 -9.42 26.29
N GLY A 566 -11.09 -10.24 25.90
CA GLY A 566 -9.73 -10.23 26.45
C GLY A 566 -8.75 -9.31 25.72
N GLU A 567 -8.96 -9.01 24.44
CA GLU A 567 -8.02 -8.19 23.69
C GLU A 567 -8.26 -6.69 23.94
N ARG A 568 -7.52 -6.12 24.89
CA ARG A 568 -7.64 -4.70 25.27
C ARG A 568 -6.37 -3.90 25.01
N TYR A 569 -5.36 -4.47 24.35
CA TYR A 569 -4.11 -3.77 24.01
C TYR A 569 -4.21 -3.02 22.68
N VAL A 570 -5.36 -2.36 22.44
CA VAL A 570 -5.59 -1.46 21.31
C VAL A 570 -5.92 -0.07 21.86
N PRO A 571 -5.11 0.96 21.58
CA PRO A 571 -5.40 2.32 22.04
C PRO A 571 -6.76 2.80 21.55
N GLY A 572 -7.56 3.34 22.47
CA GLY A 572 -8.96 3.72 22.22
C GLY A 572 -9.99 2.67 22.60
N ILE A 573 -9.57 1.41 22.79
CA ILE A 573 -10.40 0.33 23.37
C ILE A 573 -9.98 0.08 24.81
N GLY A 574 -8.68 -0.14 25.04
CA GLY A 574 -8.10 -0.15 26.38
C GLY A 574 -7.47 1.18 26.74
N MET A 575 -7.41 1.46 28.03
CA MET A 575 -6.69 2.58 28.62
C MET A 575 -5.19 2.27 28.64
N ILE A 576 -4.59 2.25 27.45
CA ILE A 576 -3.21 1.85 27.20
C ILE A 576 -2.55 2.75 26.15
N THR A 577 -1.22 2.77 26.13
CA THR A 577 -0.42 3.51 25.16
C THR A 577 -0.02 2.65 23.95
N GLU A 578 0.42 3.29 22.87
CA GLU A 578 1.01 2.59 21.73
C GLU A 578 2.22 1.71 22.11
N ASP A 579 3.04 2.16 23.07
CA ASP A 579 4.15 1.38 23.60
C ASP A 579 3.67 0.12 24.32
N ASP A 580 2.54 0.16 25.04
CA ASP A 580 1.96 -1.01 25.70
C ASP A 580 1.46 -2.06 24.70
N ARG A 581 0.91 -1.62 23.56
CA ARG A 581 0.54 -2.52 22.46
C ARG A 581 1.77 -3.22 21.88
N ILE A 582 2.84 -2.47 21.63
CA ILE A 582 4.11 -3.02 21.12
C ILE A 582 4.73 -3.97 22.16
N LYS A 583 4.74 -3.59 23.45
CA LYS A 583 5.17 -4.46 24.56
C LYS A 583 4.42 -5.77 24.56
N LYS A 584 3.08 -5.73 24.47
CA LYS A 584 2.24 -6.93 24.45
C LYS A 584 2.66 -7.88 23.34
N GLU A 585 2.82 -7.38 22.13
CA GLU A 585 3.23 -8.18 20.96
C GLU A 585 4.60 -8.85 21.18
N ILE A 586 5.62 -8.08 21.57
CA ILE A 586 6.97 -8.60 21.75
C ILE A 586 7.03 -9.60 22.89
N VAL A 587 6.34 -9.34 24.00
CA VAL A 587 6.25 -10.28 25.12
C VAL A 587 5.67 -11.62 24.66
N GLN A 588 4.59 -11.62 23.88
CA GLN A 588 4.00 -12.86 23.39
C GLN A 588 4.95 -13.62 22.44
N GLN A 589 5.65 -12.91 21.54
CA GLN A 589 6.65 -13.54 20.67
C GLN A 589 7.77 -14.20 21.50
N LEU A 590 8.33 -13.48 22.49
CA LEU A 590 9.40 -14.00 23.33
C LEU A 590 8.95 -15.10 24.31
N CYS A 591 7.64 -15.25 24.56
CA CYS A 591 7.08 -16.38 25.29
C CYS A 591 7.12 -17.70 24.48
N ILE A 592 7.13 -17.63 23.14
CA ILE A 592 7.29 -18.82 22.28
C ILE A 592 8.72 -19.35 22.41
N LYS A 593 9.71 -18.47 22.19
CA LYS A 593 11.14 -18.77 22.26
C LYS A 593 11.97 -17.48 22.32
N PRO A 594 13.27 -17.54 22.64
CA PRO A 594 14.19 -16.43 22.38
C PRO A 594 14.32 -16.15 20.87
N TYR A 595 14.34 -14.87 20.48
CA TYR A 595 14.48 -14.43 19.08
C TYR A 595 15.77 -13.64 18.87
N SER A 596 16.45 -13.82 17.74
CA SER A 596 17.44 -12.83 17.29
C SER A 596 16.75 -11.55 16.81
N HIS A 597 17.48 -10.42 16.76
CA HIS A 597 16.94 -9.14 16.31
C HIS A 597 16.20 -9.24 14.95
N SER A 598 16.84 -9.87 13.96
CA SER A 598 16.23 -10.03 12.62
C SER A 598 15.00 -10.95 12.61
N GLU A 599 14.96 -11.98 13.47
CA GLU A 599 13.79 -12.84 13.55
C GLU A 599 12.62 -12.14 14.26
N LEU A 600 12.92 -11.35 15.30
CA LEU A 600 11.93 -10.57 16.02
C LEU A 600 11.31 -9.52 15.11
N ASN A 601 12.13 -8.74 14.38
CA ASN A 601 11.61 -7.73 13.44
C ASN A 601 10.73 -8.35 12.35
N ARG A 602 11.04 -9.56 11.86
CA ARG A 602 10.19 -10.27 10.90
C ARG A 602 8.87 -10.79 11.50
N ALA A 603 8.84 -11.03 12.81
CA ALA A 603 7.64 -11.47 13.53
C ALA A 603 6.74 -10.28 13.91
N LEU A 604 7.26 -9.05 13.84
CA LEU A 604 6.56 -7.81 14.13
C LEU A 604 6.20 -7.07 12.83
N ASN A 605 5.25 -6.14 12.91
CA ASN A 605 4.91 -5.29 11.77
C ASN A 605 5.87 -4.09 11.66
N GLU A 606 6.50 -3.94 10.50
CA GLU A 606 7.48 -2.88 10.21
C GLU A 606 6.85 -1.48 10.00
N ASP A 607 5.53 -1.39 9.81
CA ASP A 607 4.87 -0.16 9.30
C ASP A 607 4.64 0.95 10.33
N THR A 608 5.10 0.80 11.58
CA THR A 608 5.09 1.91 12.53
C THR A 608 6.42 2.66 12.41
N SER A 609 6.33 3.95 12.10
CA SER A 609 7.39 4.95 11.91
C SER A 609 8.27 5.21 13.16
N SER A 610 8.60 4.15 13.90
CA SER A 610 9.22 4.15 15.22
C SER A 610 10.17 2.96 15.39
N GLU A 611 11.09 2.71 14.44
CA GLU A 611 12.21 1.77 14.67
C GLU A 611 12.88 2.08 16.03
N THR A 612 13.03 3.37 16.37
CA THR A 612 13.53 3.85 17.67
C THR A 612 12.61 3.54 18.86
N GLY A 613 11.29 3.56 18.68
CA GLY A 613 10.33 3.22 19.74
C GLY A 613 10.33 1.72 20.06
N MET A 614 10.44 0.89 19.02
CA MET A 614 10.51 -0.56 19.16
C MET A 614 11.79 -1.00 19.90
N GLU A 615 12.95 -0.42 19.57
CA GLU A 615 14.21 -0.72 20.26
C GLU A 615 14.14 -0.40 21.75
N ASN A 616 13.61 0.78 22.12
CA ASN A 616 13.43 1.16 23.52
C ASN A 616 12.54 0.15 24.28
N VAL A 617 11.46 -0.32 23.64
CA VAL A 617 10.57 -1.33 24.23
C VAL A 617 11.30 -2.66 24.40
N ILE A 618 12.08 -3.11 23.42
CA ILE A 618 12.86 -4.36 23.50
C ILE A 618 13.84 -4.30 24.68
N ASP A 619 14.56 -3.20 24.84
CA ASP A 619 15.51 -3.00 25.93
C ASP A 619 14.83 -3.01 27.31
N GLU A 620 13.59 -2.52 27.40
CA GLU A 620 12.79 -2.57 28.62
C GLU A 620 12.40 -4.01 28.98
N ILE A 621 11.93 -4.81 28.02
CA ILE A 621 11.26 -6.10 28.30
C ILE A 621 12.16 -7.33 28.14
N ALA A 622 13.27 -7.22 27.43
CA ALA A 622 14.14 -8.33 27.11
C ALA A 622 15.59 -8.08 27.51
N THR A 623 16.32 -9.17 27.78
CA THR A 623 17.77 -9.16 28.00
C THR A 623 18.45 -9.76 26.79
N PHE A 624 19.42 -9.04 26.21
CA PHE A 624 20.21 -9.56 25.09
C PHE A 624 21.31 -10.51 25.58
N GLU A 625 21.26 -11.76 25.13
CA GLU A 625 22.30 -12.75 25.35
C GLU A 625 23.24 -12.80 24.15
N LYS A 626 24.52 -12.53 24.40
CA LYS A 626 25.58 -12.60 23.39
C LYS A 626 25.79 -14.07 22.94
N PRO A 627 26.11 -14.29 21.66
CA PRO A 627 26.35 -15.63 21.17
C PRO A 627 27.58 -16.26 21.84
N THR A 628 27.43 -17.50 22.30
CA THR A 628 28.50 -18.23 23.02
C THR A 628 29.55 -18.82 22.07
N ARG A 629 29.22 -18.92 20.78
CA ARG A 629 30.08 -19.42 19.69
C ARG A 629 29.98 -18.48 18.50
N SER A 630 31.03 -18.39 17.68
CA SER A 630 31.08 -17.55 16.47
C SER A 630 29.93 -17.78 15.49
N ASP A 631 29.40 -19.01 15.48
CA ASP A 631 28.41 -19.43 14.49
C ASP A 631 26.96 -19.25 14.97
N MET A 632 26.77 -18.79 16.23
CA MET A 632 25.45 -18.50 16.79
C MET A 632 25.14 -17.00 16.71
N LYS A 633 23.86 -16.67 16.58
CA LYS A 633 23.38 -15.28 16.67
C LYS A 633 23.03 -14.95 18.12
N GLY A 634 23.26 -13.71 18.54
CA GLY A 634 22.75 -13.22 19.82
C GLY A 634 21.23 -13.15 19.82
N VAL A 635 20.61 -13.40 20.97
CA VAL A 635 19.15 -13.52 21.10
C VAL A 635 18.62 -12.69 22.26
N TYR A 636 17.39 -12.19 22.12
CA TYR A 636 16.64 -11.56 23.17
C TYR A 636 15.86 -12.61 23.96
N LYS A 637 15.99 -12.58 25.30
CA LYS A 637 15.18 -13.37 26.21
C LYS A 637 14.29 -12.47 27.05
N LEU A 638 13.03 -12.87 27.21
CA LEU A 638 12.06 -12.15 28.04
C LEU A 638 12.54 -12.07 29.50
N LYS A 639 12.50 -10.88 30.09
CA LYS A 639 12.79 -10.68 31.51
C LYS A 639 11.69 -11.32 32.37
N SER A 640 12.09 -11.85 33.52
CA SER A 640 11.20 -12.62 34.41
C SER A 640 9.98 -11.84 34.92
N GLN A 641 10.10 -10.52 35.02
CA GLN A 641 9.04 -9.61 35.45
C GLN A 641 7.85 -9.53 34.48
N PHE A 642 8.02 -9.97 33.22
CA PHE A 642 6.97 -9.95 32.19
C PHE A 642 6.37 -11.34 31.92
N PHE A 643 6.72 -12.37 32.71
CA PHE A 643 6.18 -13.72 32.50
C PHE A 643 4.68 -13.83 32.81
N ASN A 644 4.15 -12.96 33.67
CA ASN A 644 2.73 -12.84 33.98
C ASN A 644 1.90 -12.20 32.86
N TRP A 645 2.54 -11.64 31.82
CA TRP A 645 1.85 -11.08 30.66
C TRP A 645 1.52 -12.14 29.59
N TYR A 646 1.98 -13.38 29.75
CA TYR A 646 1.70 -14.49 28.83
C TYR A 646 0.20 -14.72 28.70
N ASN A 647 -0.29 -14.81 27.47
CA ASN A 647 -1.68 -15.13 27.17
C ASN A 647 -1.74 -16.32 26.21
N MET A 648 -2.27 -17.46 26.66
CA MET A 648 -2.43 -18.64 25.81
C MET A 648 -3.44 -18.44 24.65
N TYR A 649 -4.35 -17.47 24.78
CA TYR A 649 -5.35 -17.10 23.78
C TYR A 649 -4.94 -15.86 23.00
N PHE A 650 -3.64 -15.58 22.91
CA PHE A 650 -3.17 -14.47 22.09
C PHE A 650 -3.52 -14.72 20.61
N TYR A 651 -4.40 -13.90 20.07
CA TYR A 651 -5.08 -14.13 18.79
C TYR A 651 -4.15 -14.10 17.56
N HIS A 652 -2.91 -13.60 17.71
CA HIS A 652 -1.86 -13.62 16.70
C HIS A 652 -1.07 -14.94 16.65
N PHE A 653 -1.22 -15.82 17.63
CA PHE A 653 -0.57 -17.13 17.57
C PHE A 653 -1.16 -17.99 16.46
N SER A 654 -0.28 -18.68 15.72
CA SER A 654 -0.69 -19.87 14.98
C SER A 654 -0.97 -21.02 15.95
N LYS A 655 -1.62 -22.10 15.47
CA LYS A 655 -1.84 -23.31 16.29
C LYS A 655 -0.51 -23.89 16.79
N GLU A 656 0.56 -23.77 16.00
CA GLU A 656 1.91 -24.18 16.36
C GLU A 656 2.52 -23.27 17.43
N ASP A 657 2.38 -21.94 17.30
CA ASP A 657 2.90 -20.97 18.28
C ASP A 657 2.20 -21.12 19.63
N LYS A 658 0.88 -21.33 19.62
CA LYS A 658 0.07 -21.58 20.82
C LYS A 658 0.58 -22.82 21.57
N SER A 659 0.78 -23.93 20.84
CA SER A 659 1.30 -25.17 21.44
C SER A 659 2.71 -25.00 22.02
N LYS A 660 3.62 -24.36 21.28
CA LYS A 660 5.01 -24.14 21.73
C LYS A 660 5.10 -23.20 22.94
N SER A 661 4.36 -22.09 22.89
CA SER A 661 4.35 -21.12 23.99
C SER A 661 3.73 -21.71 25.26
N GLU A 662 2.69 -22.53 25.13
CA GLU A 662 2.11 -23.26 26.25
C GLU A 662 3.09 -24.25 26.87
N GLU A 663 3.78 -25.06 26.06
CA GLU A 663 4.80 -25.99 26.54
C GLU A 663 5.92 -25.25 27.28
N ALA A 664 6.41 -24.15 26.72
CA ALA A 664 7.44 -23.32 27.31
C ALA A 664 7.01 -22.73 28.66
N GLN A 665 5.76 -22.26 28.77
CA GLN A 665 5.22 -21.74 30.03
C GLN A 665 5.02 -22.85 31.07
N ARG A 666 4.44 -23.99 30.68
CA ARG A 666 4.24 -25.14 31.58
C ARG A 666 5.58 -25.65 32.14
N LYS A 667 6.62 -25.72 31.30
CA LYS A 667 7.98 -26.08 31.72
C LYS A 667 8.53 -25.09 32.77
N ARG A 668 8.36 -23.79 32.52
CA ARG A 668 8.80 -22.73 33.44
C ARG A 668 8.08 -22.78 34.79
N CYS A 669 6.76 -23.04 34.80
CA CYS A 669 5.99 -23.21 36.04
C CYS A 669 6.46 -24.43 36.84
N LYS A 670 6.74 -25.55 36.15
CA LYS A 670 7.31 -26.75 36.78
C LYS A 670 8.68 -26.47 37.42
N GLU A 671 9.58 -25.79 36.70
CA GLU A 671 10.91 -25.43 37.21
C GLU A 671 10.85 -24.52 38.45
N LYS A 672 9.80 -23.70 38.57
CA LYS A 672 9.56 -22.82 39.71
C LYS A 672 8.71 -23.44 40.83
N ASN A 673 8.33 -24.72 40.72
CA ASN A 673 7.42 -25.40 41.65
C ASN A 673 6.11 -24.62 41.93
N VAL A 674 5.56 -23.95 40.92
CA VAL A 674 4.24 -23.30 40.97
C VAL A 674 3.22 -24.11 40.18
N LEU A 675 1.93 -23.85 40.43
CA LEU A 675 0.83 -24.50 39.73
C LEU A 675 1.03 -24.42 38.21
N VAL A 676 0.94 -25.57 37.54
CA VAL A 676 1.09 -25.67 36.08
C VAL A 676 -0.23 -25.27 35.43
N CYS A 677 -0.52 -23.98 35.49
CA CYS A 677 -1.65 -23.35 34.83
C CYS A 677 -1.18 -22.17 33.97
N CYS A 678 -2.02 -21.80 32.99
CA CYS A 678 -1.79 -20.68 32.09
C CYS A 678 -2.97 -19.71 32.15
N PRO A 679 -3.28 -19.11 33.32
CA PRO A 679 -4.38 -18.16 33.41
C PRO A 679 -4.14 -16.98 32.47
N PRO A 680 -5.20 -16.37 31.92
CA PRO A 680 -5.04 -15.14 31.14
C PRO A 680 -4.44 -14.04 32.01
N PRO A 681 -3.68 -13.11 31.42
CA PRO A 681 -3.06 -12.01 32.17
C PRO A 681 -4.11 -11.01 32.65
N GLU A 682 -3.74 -10.18 33.62
CA GLU A 682 -4.56 -9.05 34.03
C GLU A 682 -4.86 -8.13 32.83
N LEU A 683 -6.14 -7.80 32.67
CA LEU A 683 -6.63 -7.03 31.54
C LEU A 683 -6.61 -5.54 31.85
N PRO A 684 -6.13 -4.69 30.93
CA PRO A 684 -6.31 -3.25 31.04
C PRO A 684 -7.78 -2.85 31.21
N ARG A 685 -8.00 -1.69 31.82
CA ARG A 685 -9.34 -1.09 31.86
C ARG A 685 -9.78 -0.70 30.47
N LEU A 686 -11.06 -0.89 30.16
CA LEU A 686 -11.66 -0.40 28.93
C LEU A 686 -11.76 1.13 28.95
N THR A 687 -11.81 1.76 27.79
CA THR A 687 -12.20 3.16 27.60
C THR A 687 -13.69 3.34 27.82
N GLN A 688 -14.16 4.58 28.03
CA GLN A 688 -15.57 4.83 28.33
C GLN A 688 -16.51 4.29 27.26
N SER A 689 -16.16 4.46 25.98
CA SER A 689 -16.98 3.98 24.85
C SER A 689 -17.17 2.46 24.80
N PHE A 690 -16.35 1.69 25.52
CA PHE A 690 -16.39 0.23 25.51
C PHE A 690 -16.79 -0.39 26.87
N ARG A 691 -17.07 0.42 27.91
CA ARG A 691 -17.40 -0.09 29.26
C ARG A 691 -18.84 -0.59 29.43
N GLY A 692 -19.76 -0.24 28.52
CA GLY A 692 -21.20 -0.48 28.69
C GLY A 692 -21.80 0.36 29.82
N ASP A 693 -23.09 0.72 29.72
CA ASP A 693 -23.76 1.61 30.68
C ASP A 693 -24.08 0.94 32.05
N SER A 694 -23.71 -0.35 32.24
CA SER A 694 -24.24 -1.20 33.33
C SER A 694 -23.21 -1.74 34.33
N CYS A 695 -21.97 -1.23 34.40
CA CYS A 695 -21.01 -1.66 35.44
C CYS A 695 -20.44 -0.51 36.28
N PRO A 696 -21.10 -0.11 37.40
CA PRO A 696 -20.52 0.80 38.38
C PRO A 696 -19.43 0.16 39.26
N ASN A 697 -19.23 -1.17 39.22
CA ASN A 697 -18.26 -1.85 40.06
C ASN A 697 -17.52 -2.92 39.25
N GLU A 698 -16.25 -2.68 38.93
CA GLU A 698 -15.29 -3.75 38.65
C GLU A 698 -15.22 -4.64 39.90
N VAL A 699 -16.04 -5.68 39.97
CA VAL A 699 -15.77 -6.81 40.88
C VAL A 699 -14.53 -7.49 40.34
N PRO A 700 -13.46 -7.66 41.13
CA PRO A 700 -12.28 -8.36 40.66
C PRO A 700 -12.69 -9.79 40.32
N VAL A 701 -12.66 -10.12 39.04
CA VAL A 701 -12.77 -11.51 38.58
C VAL A 701 -11.49 -12.21 39.03
N GLN A 702 -11.53 -12.76 40.25
CA GLN A 702 -10.66 -13.87 40.61
C GLN A 702 -11.16 -15.08 39.82
N CYS A 703 -10.48 -15.39 38.72
CA CYS A 703 -10.53 -16.72 38.11
C CYS A 703 -9.85 -17.74 39.03
#